data_AF-A0A835ZKN8-F1
#
_entry.id   AF-A0A835ZKN8-F1
#
_cell.length_a   1.000
_cell.length_b   1.000
_cell.length_c   1.000
_cell.angle_alpha   90.00
_cell.angle_beta   90.00
_cell.angle_gamma   90.00
#
_symmetry.space_group_name_H-M   'P 1'
#
loop_
_entity.id
_entity.type
_entity.pdbx_description
1 polymer ?
#
loop_
_entity_poly.entity_id
_entity_poly.type
_entity_poly.pdbx_seq_one_letter_code
_entity_poly.pdbx_strand_id
1 'polypeptide(L)'
;MCRIVGAPRTLLPLLAALLQASVEASGEISLCKTGFPEDVYSAVLSRDVLEGQPLLNVKFSNCNGKRKVQYESSEPADFKVDEDGMVYAVRSFPLSSEHSKFLIYAQDKETQEKWQVAVKLSLRPALPEDSVKESREIEEIVFPRQVTKHNGYLQRQKRDWVIPPINLPENSRGPFPQELVRIRSDRDKNLSLRYSVTGPGADQPPTGIFIINPISGQLSVTKPLDRELIARFHLRAHAVDINGNQVENPIDIVINVIDMNDNRPEFLHQVWNGTVPEGSKPGTYVMTVTAIDADDPNALNGMLRYRILSQAPSTPSPNMFTINNETGDIITVAAGLDREKVQQYTLIIQATDMEGNPTYGLSNTATAVITVTDVNDNPPEFTAMTFYGEVPENRVDVIVANLTVTDKDQPHTPAWNAVYRISGGDPAGRFAIQTDPNSNDGLVTVVKPIDFETNRMYVLTVAAENQVPLAKGIQHPPQSTATVSVTVIDVNENPYFAPNPKIIRQEEGLHAGTMLTTFTAQDPDRYMQQSIRYTKLSDPANWLKIDSVNGQITTIAVLDRESPNVKNNIYNATFLASDNGIPPMSGTGTLQIYLLDINDNAPQVLPQEAEICETPDPNSINITALDYDIDPNAGPFAFDLPLSPVTIKRNWTITRLNGDFAQLNLKIKFLEAGIYEVPIIITDSGNPPKSNISILRVKVCQCDSNGDCTDVDRIVGAGLGTGAIIAILLCIIILLILVLMFVVWMKRRDKERQAKQLLIDPEDDVRDNILKYDEEGGGEEDQDYDLSQLQQPDTVEPDAIKPVGIRRLDERPIHAEPQYPVRSAAPHPGDIGDFINEGLKAADNDPTAPPYDSLLVFDYEGSGSTAGSLSSLNSSSSGGEQDYDYLNDWGPRFKKLADMYGGDVYKFCEGDMIVCAAYAHELPKYGVKVGLTNYAAAYCTGLLLARRLLNRFGMDKIYEGQVEVTGDEYNVESIDGQPGAFTCYLDAGLARTTTGNKVFGALKGAVDGGLSIPHSTKRLPGYDSESKEFSAEAHRKHIMGQNVADYMCYLIEEDEDAYKKQFSQYMNNGTPDMMEEMYKTAHAAIRENPVYEKKPKKEVKKKRWNRPKMSLAQKKDRVAQKKASFLRAQERAAES
;
A
#
# COMPACT_ATOMS: atom_id res chain seq x y z
N MET A 1 45.17 -37.93 -12.41
CA MET A 1 45.95 -38.74 -13.39
C MET A 1 46.85 -37.76 -14.12
N CYS A 2 48.17 -38.00 -14.22
CA CYS A 2 49.19 -36.99 -14.59
C CYS A 2 49.32 -35.81 -13.58
N ARG A 3 50.47 -35.13 -13.33
CA ARG A 3 51.67 -34.73 -14.13
C ARG A 3 51.41 -33.48 -15.02
N ILE A 4 52.28 -32.45 -15.14
CA ILE A 4 53.62 -32.23 -14.52
C ILE A 4 54.03 -30.72 -14.46
N VAL A 5 54.74 -30.35 -13.38
CA VAL A 5 55.88 -29.39 -13.19
C VAL A 5 56.18 -28.27 -14.23
N GLY A 6 56.45 -27.06 -13.70
CA GLY A 6 57.27 -25.99 -14.35
C GLY A 6 57.90 -25.03 -13.31
N ALA A 7 59.23 -25.08 -13.14
CA ALA A 7 60.05 -24.32 -12.15
C ALA A 7 61.36 -23.83 -12.85
N PRO A 8 62.54 -23.59 -12.22
CA PRO A 8 62.96 -23.33 -10.81
C PRO A 8 63.28 -21.81 -10.63
N ARG A 9 64.24 -21.22 -9.88
CA ARG A 9 65.55 -21.49 -9.19
C ARG A 9 65.77 -20.36 -8.13
N THR A 10 66.64 -20.32 -7.11
CA THR A 10 67.53 -21.21 -6.28
C THR A 10 67.91 -20.38 -5.00
N LEU A 11 68.71 -20.73 -3.97
CA LEU A 11 69.88 -21.61 -3.76
C LEU A 11 69.95 -22.20 -2.32
N LEU A 12 70.62 -23.36 -2.23
CA LEU A 12 71.60 -23.89 -1.24
C LEU A 12 71.58 -23.51 0.26
N PRO A 13 71.88 -24.46 1.19
CA PRO A 13 72.71 -25.67 0.98
C PRO A 13 72.07 -27.07 1.28
N LEU A 14 72.40 -27.72 2.41
CA LEU A 14 72.65 -29.19 2.55
C LEU A 14 72.30 -29.71 3.98
N LEU A 15 72.09 -31.01 4.33
CA LEU A 15 71.80 -32.27 3.59
C LEU A 15 71.52 -33.47 4.55
N ALA A 16 70.59 -34.39 4.20
CA ALA A 16 70.50 -35.84 4.56
C ALA A 16 70.40 -36.35 6.03
N ALA A 17 69.92 -37.59 6.34
CA ALA A 17 68.93 -38.50 5.69
C ALA A 17 68.55 -39.74 6.56
N LEU A 18 67.29 -40.20 6.46
CA LEU A 18 66.74 -41.60 6.51
C LEU A 18 67.41 -42.73 7.35
N LEU A 19 66.72 -43.29 8.35
CA LEU A 19 66.10 -44.66 8.36
C LEU A 19 65.57 -45.19 9.73
N GLN A 20 64.52 -46.02 9.67
CA GLN A 20 64.10 -47.15 10.55
C GLN A 20 63.99 -47.05 12.10
N ALA A 21 62.73 -47.09 12.57
CA ALA A 21 62.11 -48.16 13.39
C ALA A 21 62.52 -48.50 14.86
N SER A 22 61.48 -48.45 15.72
CA SER A 22 61.04 -49.49 16.69
C SER A 22 61.52 -49.52 18.17
N VAL A 23 60.64 -50.14 18.98
CA VAL A 23 60.75 -50.63 20.38
C VAL A 23 60.49 -49.63 21.51
N GLU A 24 59.84 -50.15 22.56
CA GLU A 24 59.19 -49.47 23.68
C GLU A 24 60.07 -49.35 24.94
N ALA A 25 59.58 -48.54 25.88
CA ALA A 25 59.64 -48.74 27.34
C ALA A 25 61.00 -49.00 28.05
N SER A 26 61.44 -47.99 28.80
CA SER A 26 61.80 -48.14 30.21
C SER A 26 61.72 -46.78 30.94
N GLY A 27 61.51 -46.79 32.25
CA GLY A 27 61.48 -45.58 33.06
C GLY A 27 62.89 -45.21 33.53
N GLU A 28 63.32 -43.96 33.34
CA GLU A 28 64.64 -43.50 33.77
C GLU A 28 64.61 -42.63 35.03
N ILE A 29 65.66 -42.81 35.82
CA ILE A 29 65.93 -42.06 37.06
C ILE A 29 66.37 -40.64 36.69
N SER A 30 65.80 -39.63 37.34
CA SER A 30 66.20 -38.23 37.10
C SER A 30 67.66 -37.98 37.47
N LEU A 31 68.54 -37.83 36.47
CA LEU A 31 69.90 -37.39 36.71
C LEU A 31 69.88 -36.01 37.37
N CYS A 32 70.41 -35.93 38.58
CA CYS A 32 70.57 -34.67 39.30
C CYS A 32 71.53 -33.75 38.53
N LYS A 33 71.06 -32.56 38.16
CA LYS A 33 71.88 -31.49 37.56
C LYS A 33 72.35 -30.54 38.66
N THR A 34 73.65 -30.18 38.64
CA THR A 34 74.22 -29.18 39.54
C THR A 34 73.91 -27.76 39.07
N GLY A 35 73.31 -26.94 39.92
CA GLY A 35 72.84 -25.60 39.59
C GLY A 35 71.70 -25.14 40.49
N PHE A 36 71.15 -23.95 40.23
CA PHE A 36 69.87 -23.55 40.80
C PHE A 36 68.72 -24.35 40.14
N PRO A 37 67.70 -24.82 40.88
CA PRO A 37 66.57 -25.59 40.36
C PRO A 37 65.44 -24.72 39.79
N GLU A 38 65.47 -23.40 40.03
CA GLU A 38 64.51 -22.40 39.61
C GLU A 38 65.28 -21.28 38.90
N ASP A 39 64.80 -20.83 37.73
CA ASP A 39 65.50 -19.80 36.92
C ASP A 39 65.32 -18.38 37.49
N VAL A 40 64.25 -18.14 38.24
CA VAL A 40 63.91 -16.85 38.87
C VAL A 40 63.27 -17.06 40.24
N TYR A 41 63.92 -16.60 41.30
CA TYR A 41 63.32 -16.53 42.65
C TYR A 41 62.60 -15.18 42.81
N SER A 42 61.42 -15.18 43.44
CA SER A 42 60.63 -13.96 43.65
C SER A 42 60.24 -13.78 45.12
N ALA A 43 60.29 -12.54 45.63
CA ALA A 43 59.88 -12.19 46.99
C ALA A 43 59.00 -10.92 47.03
N VAL A 44 58.14 -10.86 48.05
CA VAL A 44 57.14 -9.79 48.26
C VAL A 44 57.44 -9.11 49.60
N LEU A 45 57.94 -7.87 49.54
CA LEU A 45 58.50 -7.14 50.68
C LEU A 45 57.74 -5.84 50.97
N SER A 46 57.84 -5.35 52.20
CA SER A 46 57.36 -4.03 52.60
C SER A 46 58.03 -2.91 51.79
N ARG A 47 57.44 -1.71 51.80
CA ARG A 47 57.98 -0.53 51.08
C ARG A 47 59.40 -0.18 51.50
N ASP A 48 59.69 -0.27 52.80
CA ASP A 48 60.99 0.02 53.37
C ASP A 48 61.61 -1.29 53.87
N VAL A 49 62.82 -1.58 53.40
CA VAL A 49 63.61 -2.76 53.76
C VAL A 49 64.64 -2.33 54.80
N LEU A 50 64.76 -3.09 55.88
CA LEU A 50 65.65 -2.76 57.01
C LEU A 50 66.98 -3.51 56.94
N GLU A 51 68.03 -2.87 57.46
CA GLU A 51 69.36 -3.47 57.60
C GLU A 51 69.32 -4.78 58.41
N GLY A 52 69.93 -5.84 57.88
CA GLY A 52 69.90 -7.18 58.47
C GLY A 52 68.61 -7.97 58.24
N GLN A 53 67.62 -7.44 57.51
CA GLN A 53 66.36 -8.13 57.25
C GLN A 53 66.56 -9.32 56.27
N PRO A 54 66.14 -10.55 56.62
CA PRO A 54 66.12 -11.68 55.68
C PRO A 54 65.01 -11.48 54.63
N LEU A 55 65.34 -11.73 53.37
CA LEU A 55 64.45 -11.46 52.22
C LEU A 55 63.88 -12.75 51.61
N LEU A 56 64.76 -13.72 51.31
CA LEU A 56 64.41 -15.04 50.74
C LEU A 56 65.58 -16.03 50.90
N ASN A 57 65.37 -17.29 50.50
CA ASN A 57 66.41 -18.32 50.41
C ASN A 57 66.52 -18.83 48.96
N VAL A 58 67.73 -18.77 48.38
CA VAL A 58 68.04 -19.42 47.09
C VAL A 58 68.66 -20.80 47.31
N LYS A 59 67.98 -21.85 46.85
CA LYS A 59 68.47 -23.24 46.96
C LYS A 59 69.38 -23.57 45.79
N PHE A 60 70.55 -24.11 46.06
CA PHE A 60 71.47 -24.65 45.05
C PHE A 60 71.52 -26.19 45.12
N SER A 61 71.23 -26.86 44.02
CA SER A 61 71.28 -28.32 43.91
C SER A 61 72.72 -28.78 43.69
N ASN A 62 73.26 -29.56 44.64
CA ASN A 62 74.67 -29.91 44.69
C ASN A 62 74.88 -31.44 44.72
N CYS A 63 74.62 -32.06 43.58
CA CYS A 63 74.37 -33.49 43.39
C CYS A 63 75.42 -34.49 43.92
N ASN A 64 76.66 -34.03 44.17
CA ASN A 64 77.75 -34.87 44.68
C ASN A 64 78.14 -34.56 46.15
N GLY A 65 77.44 -33.66 46.83
CA GLY A 65 77.54 -33.41 48.29
C GLY A 65 78.89 -32.92 48.84
N LYS A 66 79.92 -32.74 48.00
CA LYS A 66 81.30 -32.41 48.40
C LYS A 66 81.79 -31.02 47.96
N ARG A 67 81.17 -30.41 46.94
CA ARG A 67 81.55 -29.07 46.45
C ARG A 67 81.10 -28.00 47.44
N LYS A 68 82.03 -27.22 48.00
CA LYS A 68 81.68 -26.03 48.80
C LYS A 68 81.58 -24.80 47.87
N VAL A 69 80.35 -24.33 47.71
CA VAL A 69 79.99 -23.23 46.82
C VAL A 69 79.84 -21.94 47.65
N GLN A 70 80.38 -20.83 47.16
CA GLN A 70 80.25 -19.50 47.74
C GLN A 70 79.16 -18.72 47.01
N TYR A 71 78.31 -18.00 47.73
CA TYR A 71 77.34 -17.09 47.12
C TYR A 71 77.87 -15.65 47.07
N GLU A 72 77.54 -14.94 45.99
CA GLU A 72 77.86 -13.52 45.78
C GLU A 72 76.65 -12.82 45.15
N SER A 73 76.33 -11.60 45.59
CA SER A 73 75.30 -10.75 44.96
C SER A 73 75.93 -9.92 43.84
N SER A 74 75.16 -9.58 42.78
CA SER A 74 75.52 -8.51 41.85
C SER A 74 75.60 -7.14 42.52
N GLU A 75 74.86 -6.95 43.61
CA GLU A 75 74.75 -5.72 44.39
C GLU A 75 75.16 -5.96 45.85
N PRO A 76 76.47 -6.16 46.13
CA PRO A 76 76.97 -6.49 47.48
C PRO A 76 76.91 -5.30 48.47
N ALA A 77 76.58 -4.10 48.00
CA ALA A 77 76.34 -2.92 48.84
C ALA A 77 74.93 -2.92 49.48
N ASP A 78 74.00 -3.69 48.91
CA ASP A 78 72.59 -3.71 49.28
C ASP A 78 72.11 -5.10 49.71
N PHE A 79 72.69 -6.17 49.14
CA PHE A 79 72.31 -7.55 49.43
C PHE A 79 73.52 -8.45 49.74
N LYS A 80 73.48 -9.14 50.87
CA LYS A 80 74.45 -10.18 51.29
C LYS A 80 73.77 -11.55 51.25
N VAL A 81 74.49 -12.58 50.84
CA VAL A 81 74.03 -13.97 50.89
C VAL A 81 74.95 -14.75 51.82
N ASP A 82 74.38 -15.54 52.75
CA ASP A 82 75.13 -16.42 53.65
C ASP A 82 75.36 -17.83 53.06
N GLU A 83 76.24 -18.63 53.65
CA GLU A 83 76.63 -19.96 53.11
C GLU A 83 75.45 -20.94 52.96
N ASP A 84 74.32 -20.71 53.64
CA ASP A 84 73.07 -21.50 53.54
C ASP A 84 72.08 -21.00 52.46
N GLY A 85 72.47 -20.00 51.64
CA GLY A 85 71.63 -19.44 50.56
C GLY A 85 70.59 -18.40 51.02
N MET A 86 70.56 -18.03 52.30
CA MET A 86 69.73 -16.94 52.81
C MET A 86 70.25 -15.57 52.36
N VAL A 87 69.35 -14.73 51.84
CA VAL A 87 69.63 -13.37 51.37
C VAL A 87 69.17 -12.35 52.41
N TYR A 88 70.02 -11.38 52.73
CA TYR A 88 69.77 -10.31 53.70
C TYR A 88 70.08 -8.94 53.10
N ALA A 89 69.34 -7.90 53.54
CA ALA A 89 69.68 -6.52 53.23
C ALA A 89 70.89 -6.03 54.06
N VAL A 90 71.83 -5.33 53.40
CA VAL A 90 73.12 -4.85 53.97
C VAL A 90 73.00 -3.45 54.60
N ARG A 91 71.99 -2.69 54.18
CA ARG A 91 71.63 -1.37 54.70
C ARG A 91 70.11 -1.18 54.60
N SER A 92 69.56 -0.17 55.25
CA SER A 92 68.13 0.15 55.13
C SER A 92 67.86 1.00 53.89
N PHE A 93 66.87 0.64 53.06
CA PHE A 93 66.51 1.37 51.83
C PHE A 93 65.03 1.20 51.43
N PRO A 94 64.44 2.18 50.72
CA PRO A 94 63.11 2.03 50.11
C PRO A 94 63.17 1.17 48.83
N LEU A 95 62.19 0.29 48.65
CA LEU A 95 62.12 -0.63 47.52
C LEU A 95 61.66 0.11 46.24
N SER A 96 62.63 0.59 45.46
CA SER A 96 62.45 1.30 44.19
C SER A 96 62.44 0.35 42.98
N SER A 97 62.25 0.91 41.78
CA SER A 97 62.41 0.19 40.52
C SER A 97 63.83 -0.34 40.29
N GLU A 98 64.85 0.32 40.86
CA GLU A 98 66.26 -0.07 40.70
C GLU A 98 66.54 -1.36 41.47
N HIS A 99 66.11 -1.45 42.74
CA HIS A 99 66.24 -2.64 43.58
C HIS A 99 65.23 -3.77 43.25
N SER A 100 64.52 -3.68 42.12
CA SER A 100 63.44 -4.63 41.77
C SER A 100 63.93 -5.96 41.19
N LYS A 101 65.16 -6.00 40.64
CA LYS A 101 65.79 -7.21 40.11
C LYS A 101 67.30 -7.16 40.25
N PHE A 102 67.88 -8.20 40.85
CA PHE A 102 69.33 -8.39 40.94
C PHE A 102 69.71 -9.86 40.67
N LEU A 103 70.99 -10.17 40.55
CA LEU A 103 71.49 -11.54 40.32
C LEU A 103 72.20 -12.08 41.56
N ILE A 104 72.03 -13.37 41.83
CA ILE A 104 72.88 -14.10 42.78
C ILE A 104 73.73 -15.10 42.00
N TYR A 105 75.02 -15.05 42.26
CA TYR A 105 76.01 -15.99 41.78
C TYR A 105 76.30 -17.05 42.84
N ALA A 106 76.57 -18.26 42.36
CA ALA A 106 77.09 -19.37 43.13
C ALA A 106 78.41 -19.79 42.48
N GLN A 107 79.54 -19.71 43.19
CA GLN A 107 80.86 -20.10 42.68
C GLN A 107 81.45 -21.29 43.44
N ASP A 108 81.91 -22.31 42.73
CA ASP A 108 82.66 -23.42 43.32
C ASP A 108 84.08 -22.96 43.72
N LYS A 109 84.47 -23.15 44.99
CA LYS A 109 85.77 -22.72 45.50
C LYS A 109 86.95 -23.49 44.86
N GLU A 110 86.73 -24.71 44.37
CA GLU A 110 87.79 -25.56 43.79
C GLU A 110 87.85 -25.46 42.25
N THR A 111 86.71 -25.46 41.55
CA THR A 111 86.69 -25.42 40.07
C THR A 111 86.56 -24.01 39.48
N GLN A 112 86.26 -23.00 40.30
CA GLN A 112 85.92 -21.63 39.90
C GLN A 112 84.68 -21.50 38.99
N GLU A 113 83.95 -22.59 38.71
CA GLU A 113 82.68 -22.58 37.96
C GLU A 113 81.67 -21.66 38.64
N LYS A 114 81.03 -20.76 37.87
CA LYS A 114 79.96 -19.87 38.34
C LYS A 114 78.62 -20.24 37.71
N TRP A 115 77.59 -20.35 38.55
CA TRP A 115 76.17 -20.35 38.17
C TRP A 115 75.54 -19.03 38.59
N GLN A 116 74.47 -18.60 37.92
CA GLN A 116 73.72 -17.39 38.27
C GLN A 116 72.22 -17.67 38.29
N VAL A 117 71.48 -16.94 39.12
CA VAL A 117 70.01 -16.93 39.15
C VAL A 117 69.49 -15.51 39.35
N ALA A 118 68.33 -15.20 38.79
CA ALA A 118 67.69 -13.90 38.99
C ALA A 118 66.83 -13.90 40.25
N VAL A 119 66.95 -12.82 41.04
CA VAL A 119 66.02 -12.48 42.11
C VAL A 119 65.14 -11.32 41.63
N LYS A 120 63.83 -11.44 41.82
CA LYS A 120 62.86 -10.36 41.63
C LYS A 120 62.25 -9.96 42.96
N LEU A 121 62.46 -8.72 43.38
CA LEU A 121 61.78 -8.13 44.52
C LEU A 121 60.53 -7.38 44.04
N SER A 122 59.46 -7.45 44.83
CA SER A 122 58.19 -6.80 44.53
C SER A 122 57.59 -6.19 45.78
N LEU A 123 56.98 -5.02 45.63
CA LEU A 123 56.26 -4.36 46.70
C LEU A 123 55.05 -5.21 47.09
N ARG A 124 54.89 -5.47 48.40
CA ARG A 124 53.65 -5.93 49.00
C ARG A 124 52.57 -4.90 48.69
N PRO A 125 51.42 -5.29 48.08
CA PRO A 125 50.30 -4.38 47.92
C PRO A 125 49.87 -3.83 49.28
N ALA A 126 49.59 -2.54 49.34
CA ALA A 126 49.08 -1.90 50.54
C ALA A 126 47.62 -2.33 50.77
N LEU A 127 47.46 -3.46 51.46
CA LEU A 127 46.23 -3.76 52.17
C LEU A 127 46.02 -2.68 53.24
N PRO A 128 44.78 -2.24 53.51
CA PRO A 128 44.52 -1.30 54.59
C PRO A 128 44.88 -1.93 55.94
N GLU A 129 45.68 -1.20 56.72
CA GLU A 129 45.78 -1.41 58.16
C GLU A 129 44.42 -1.02 58.79
N ASP A 130 43.89 -1.70 59.79
CA ASP A 130 44.52 -2.72 60.63
C ASP A 130 43.54 -3.86 60.97
N SER A 131 44.07 -5.08 61.13
CA SER A 131 43.37 -6.16 61.81
C SER A 131 44.35 -6.85 62.75
N VAL A 132 44.54 -6.25 63.93
CA VAL A 132 45.44 -6.72 64.97
C VAL A 132 45.08 -8.17 65.33
N LYS A 133 46.08 -9.06 65.36
CA LYS A 133 45.93 -10.39 65.97
C LYS A 133 45.90 -10.29 67.49
N GLU A 134 44.81 -9.77 68.02
CA GLU A 134 44.43 -10.13 69.38
C GLU A 134 44.09 -11.63 69.42
N SER A 135 44.35 -12.27 70.56
CA SER A 135 43.66 -13.50 70.92
C SER A 135 42.15 -13.24 70.86
N ARG A 136 41.36 -14.18 70.32
CA ARG A 136 39.89 -14.05 70.23
C ARG A 136 39.23 -14.00 71.63
N GLU A 137 39.30 -12.84 72.28
CA GLU A 137 38.15 -12.33 73.00
C GLU A 137 37.11 -11.99 71.95
N ILE A 138 35.89 -12.46 72.15
CA ILE A 138 34.80 -12.26 71.18
C ILE A 138 34.29 -10.84 71.38
N GLU A 139 34.17 -10.04 70.31
CA GLU A 139 33.66 -8.67 70.43
C GLU A 139 32.37 -8.63 71.25
N GLU A 140 32.44 -7.91 72.36
CA GLU A 140 31.48 -8.02 73.44
C GLU A 140 30.67 -6.73 73.53
N ILE A 141 29.51 -6.72 72.86
CA ILE A 141 28.66 -5.54 72.77
C ILE A 141 27.87 -5.39 74.08
N VAL A 142 28.03 -4.24 74.73
CA VAL A 142 27.52 -3.94 76.09
C VAL A 142 26.56 -2.73 76.09
N PHE A 143 25.37 -2.90 76.66
CA PHE A 143 24.35 -1.84 76.73
C PHE A 143 24.79 -0.65 77.63
N PRO A 144 24.40 0.61 77.32
CA PRO A 144 24.92 1.79 78.00
C PRO A 144 24.15 2.23 79.27
N ARG A 145 24.87 2.25 80.40
CA ARG A 145 24.43 2.72 81.72
C ARG A 145 23.81 4.13 81.73
N GLN A 146 22.50 4.23 82.00
CA GLN A 146 21.87 5.50 82.40
C GLN A 146 22.21 5.85 83.86
N VAL A 147 22.63 7.10 84.12
CA VAL A 147 22.87 7.61 85.48
C VAL A 147 21.85 8.72 85.78
N THR A 148 20.85 8.38 86.60
CA THR A 148 19.84 9.33 87.07
C THR A 148 20.38 10.23 88.18
N LYS A 149 20.57 11.52 87.87
CA LYS A 149 20.69 12.59 88.89
C LYS A 149 19.94 13.84 88.46
N HIS A 150 19.12 14.37 89.35
CA HIS A 150 18.48 15.68 89.18
C HIS A 150 19.51 16.81 89.28
N ASN A 151 19.61 17.63 88.23
CA ASN A 151 19.21 19.05 88.30
C ASN A 151 19.18 19.65 86.89
N GLY A 152 18.27 20.61 86.68
CA GLY A 152 17.87 21.04 85.33
C GLY A 152 18.82 22.04 84.68
N TYR A 153 19.44 21.63 83.57
CA TYR A 153 19.81 22.48 82.43
C TYR A 153 19.57 21.68 81.14
N LEU A 154 19.31 22.36 80.02
CA LEU A 154 19.04 21.71 78.73
C LEU A 154 20.26 20.88 78.28
N GLN A 155 20.04 19.60 77.98
CA GLN A 155 21.09 18.68 77.54
C GLN A 155 20.76 18.09 76.16
N ARG A 156 21.79 18.00 75.31
CA ARG A 156 21.69 17.43 73.96
C ARG A 156 21.41 15.93 74.06
N GLN A 157 20.36 15.42 73.41
CA GLN A 157 20.14 13.98 73.31
C GLN A 157 21.37 13.31 72.70
N LYS A 158 21.86 12.27 73.38
CA LYS A 158 22.90 11.39 72.87
C LYS A 158 22.24 10.40 71.92
N ARG A 159 22.79 10.19 70.72
CA ARG A 159 22.34 9.09 69.84
C ARG A 159 22.56 7.77 70.57
N ASP A 160 21.59 6.87 70.49
CA ASP A 160 21.75 5.49 70.96
C ASP A 160 22.81 4.77 70.12
N TRP A 161 23.49 3.81 70.73
CA TRP A 161 24.51 2.99 70.05
C TRP A 161 23.81 1.91 69.23
N VAL A 162 23.85 2.04 67.91
CA VAL A 162 23.41 1.00 66.97
C VAL A 162 24.50 -0.06 66.87
N ILE A 163 24.12 -1.33 66.86
CA ILE A 163 25.03 -2.47 66.64
C ILE A 163 25.61 -2.36 65.21
N PRO A 164 26.95 -2.42 65.02
CA PRO A 164 27.54 -2.46 63.69
C PRO A 164 26.98 -3.63 62.86
N PRO A 165 26.67 -3.43 61.57
CA PRO A 165 26.13 -4.49 60.74
C PRO A 165 27.15 -5.61 60.58
N ILE A 166 26.70 -6.85 60.79
CA ILE A 166 27.55 -8.05 60.64
C ILE A 166 27.59 -8.40 59.15
N ASN A 167 28.76 -8.37 58.52
CA ASN A 167 28.91 -8.70 57.11
C ASN A 167 29.49 -10.11 56.98
N LEU A 168 28.78 -11.02 56.28
CA LEU A 168 29.17 -12.42 56.14
C LEU A 168 29.23 -12.81 54.66
N PRO A 169 30.32 -13.40 54.14
CA PRO A 169 30.30 -13.98 52.81
C PRO A 169 29.30 -15.14 52.75
N GLU A 170 28.57 -15.20 51.64
CA GLU A 170 27.80 -16.38 51.30
C GLU A 170 28.68 -17.59 50.99
N ASN A 171 28.05 -18.74 50.75
CA ASN A 171 28.75 -19.98 50.41
C ASN A 171 29.87 -20.39 51.41
N SER A 172 29.81 -19.87 52.65
CA SER A 172 30.75 -20.17 53.73
C SER A 172 30.86 -21.68 53.94
N ARG A 173 32.09 -22.19 53.94
CA ARG A 173 32.38 -23.63 53.99
C ARG A 173 32.42 -24.20 55.42
N GLY A 174 32.04 -23.40 56.42
CA GLY A 174 31.96 -23.81 57.82
C GLY A 174 33.33 -24.00 58.49
N PRO A 175 33.42 -24.78 59.59
CA PRO A 175 32.36 -25.62 60.16
C PRO A 175 31.19 -24.82 60.77
N PHE A 176 30.01 -25.43 60.80
CA PHE A 176 28.80 -24.86 61.39
C PHE A 176 28.43 -25.60 62.71
N PRO A 177 27.81 -24.92 63.70
CA PRO A 177 27.47 -23.49 63.71
C PRO A 177 28.71 -22.59 63.79
N GLN A 178 28.76 -21.58 62.93
CA GLN A 178 29.85 -20.61 62.87
C GLN A 178 29.51 -19.43 63.79
N GLU A 179 30.33 -19.21 64.81
CA GLU A 179 30.18 -18.11 65.78
C GLU A 179 30.45 -16.74 65.12
N LEU A 180 29.60 -15.76 65.42
CA LEU A 180 29.63 -14.41 64.83
C LEU A 180 30.10 -13.35 65.83
N VAL A 181 29.21 -12.92 66.73
CA VAL A 181 29.38 -11.77 67.65
C VAL A 181 28.67 -12.09 68.98
N ARG A 182 29.14 -11.52 70.09
CA ARG A 182 28.56 -11.75 71.42
C ARG A 182 27.87 -10.50 71.97
N ILE A 183 26.59 -10.63 72.30
CA ILE A 183 25.73 -9.52 72.72
C ILE A 183 25.33 -9.72 74.19
N ARG A 184 25.61 -8.74 75.07
CA ARG A 184 25.29 -8.82 76.50
C ARG A 184 24.82 -7.47 77.07
N SER A 185 23.96 -7.49 78.10
CA SER A 185 23.64 -6.25 78.85
C SER A 185 24.64 -6.01 79.98
N ASP A 186 24.97 -4.75 80.27
CA ASP A 186 25.85 -4.40 81.41
C ASP A 186 25.25 -4.79 82.78
N ARG A 187 23.95 -5.05 82.81
CA ARG A 187 23.17 -5.50 83.97
C ARG A 187 23.39 -6.98 84.31
N ASP A 188 24.01 -7.76 83.42
CA ASP A 188 24.32 -9.18 83.68
C ASP A 188 25.29 -9.39 84.86
N LYS A 189 25.99 -8.32 85.27
CA LYS A 189 26.84 -8.23 86.47
C LYS A 189 26.05 -8.37 87.77
N ASN A 190 24.75 -8.08 87.75
CA ASN A 190 23.85 -8.09 88.92
C ASN A 190 22.64 -9.02 88.76
N LEU A 191 22.31 -9.42 87.53
CA LEU A 191 21.13 -10.23 87.19
C LEU A 191 21.55 -11.40 86.29
N SER A 192 21.06 -12.61 86.56
CA SER A 192 21.16 -13.69 85.59
C SER A 192 20.18 -13.41 84.45
N LEU A 193 20.71 -13.20 83.25
CA LEU A 193 19.93 -12.87 82.05
C LEU A 193 19.82 -14.07 81.11
N ARG A 194 18.79 -14.04 80.27
CA ARG A 194 18.61 -14.91 79.12
C ARG A 194 18.48 -14.08 77.85
N TYR A 195 19.18 -14.52 76.80
CA TYR A 195 19.18 -13.88 75.50
C TYR A 195 18.32 -14.66 74.49
N SER A 196 17.60 -13.95 73.63
CA SER A 196 16.85 -14.53 72.51
C SER A 196 16.87 -13.60 71.30
N VAL A 197 16.78 -14.16 70.09
CA VAL A 197 16.80 -13.42 68.83
C VAL A 197 15.54 -13.73 68.03
N THR A 198 14.99 -12.71 67.36
CA THR A 198 13.72 -12.76 66.63
C THR A 198 13.83 -12.02 65.29
N GLY A 199 13.00 -12.37 64.31
CA GLY A 199 13.00 -11.84 62.95
C GLY A 199 13.21 -12.93 61.88
N PRO A 200 13.06 -12.58 60.59
CA PRO A 200 13.35 -13.48 59.48
C PRO A 200 14.79 -13.98 59.54
N GLY A 201 15.01 -15.29 59.46
CA GLY A 201 16.31 -15.91 59.72
C GLY A 201 16.45 -16.54 61.12
N ALA A 202 15.60 -16.15 62.08
CA ALA A 202 15.63 -16.64 63.47
C ALA A 202 14.37 -17.45 63.81
N ASP A 203 13.36 -16.82 64.42
CA ASP A 203 12.06 -17.44 64.76
C ASP A 203 11.03 -17.35 63.62
N GLN A 204 11.26 -16.47 62.63
CA GLN A 204 10.42 -16.32 61.45
C GLN A 204 11.09 -16.93 60.20
N PRO A 205 10.30 -17.39 59.21
CA PRO A 205 10.84 -17.95 57.97
C PRO A 205 11.85 -17.03 57.26
N PRO A 206 12.98 -17.56 56.74
CA PRO A 206 13.48 -18.93 56.94
C PRO A 206 14.00 -19.14 58.38
N THR A 207 13.43 -20.08 59.12
CA THR A 207 13.70 -20.25 60.55
C THR A 207 15.04 -20.93 60.83
N GLY A 208 15.73 -20.49 61.89
CA GLY A 208 16.89 -21.18 62.45
C GLY A 208 18.22 -21.01 61.71
N ILE A 209 18.32 -20.04 60.79
CA ILE A 209 19.60 -19.67 60.14
C ILE A 209 20.54 -19.04 61.17
N PHE A 210 20.01 -18.15 62.02
CA PHE A 210 20.75 -17.48 63.08
C PHE A 210 20.19 -17.90 64.44
N ILE A 211 21.07 -18.37 65.32
CA ILE A 211 20.75 -18.78 66.68
C ILE A 211 21.59 -17.98 67.68
N ILE A 212 21.01 -17.62 68.82
CA ILE A 212 21.75 -17.01 69.92
C ILE A 212 21.79 -17.96 71.12
N ASN A 213 22.97 -18.14 71.71
CA ASN A 213 23.12 -18.92 72.93
C ASN A 213 22.45 -18.16 74.09
N PRO A 214 21.44 -18.76 74.77
CA PRO A 214 20.63 -18.02 75.72
C PRO A 214 21.35 -17.66 77.02
N ILE A 215 22.54 -18.23 77.29
CA ILE A 215 23.33 -17.93 78.50
C ILE A 215 24.52 -17.03 78.16
N SER A 216 25.27 -17.34 77.10
CA SER A 216 26.47 -16.56 76.76
C SER A 216 26.19 -15.30 75.92
N GLY A 217 25.05 -15.22 75.24
CA GLY A 217 24.75 -14.14 74.29
C GLY A 217 25.47 -14.28 72.94
N GLN A 218 26.09 -15.44 72.69
CA GLN A 218 26.79 -15.71 71.43
C GLN A 218 25.81 -15.91 70.27
N LEU A 219 25.87 -15.06 69.25
CA LEU A 219 25.15 -15.26 67.99
C LEU A 219 25.99 -16.14 67.05
N SER A 220 25.35 -17.10 66.38
CA SER A 220 25.97 -18.03 65.44
C SER A 220 25.07 -18.29 64.22
N VAL A 221 25.67 -18.51 63.06
CA VAL A 221 24.98 -18.95 61.84
C VAL A 221 25.08 -20.48 61.69
N THR A 222 24.00 -21.14 61.24
CA THR A 222 23.86 -22.61 61.30
C THR A 222 24.09 -23.35 59.98
N LYS A 223 24.05 -22.64 58.85
CA LYS A 223 24.20 -23.16 57.49
C LYS A 223 24.84 -22.09 56.59
N PRO A 224 25.34 -22.42 55.38
CA PRO A 224 25.72 -21.39 54.41
C PRO A 224 24.55 -20.45 54.09
N LEU A 225 24.92 -19.22 53.75
CA LEU A 225 24.04 -18.18 53.22
C LEU A 225 24.15 -18.14 51.70
N ASP A 226 23.21 -17.42 51.09
CA ASP A 226 22.88 -17.31 49.66
C ASP A 226 22.25 -15.92 49.54
N ARG A 227 22.88 -15.04 48.77
CA ARG A 227 22.61 -13.60 48.72
C ARG A 227 21.51 -13.28 47.70
N GLU A 228 21.44 -14.02 46.60
CA GLU A 228 20.38 -13.94 45.58
C GLU A 228 19.02 -14.25 46.20
N LEU A 229 18.98 -15.19 47.15
CA LEU A 229 17.81 -15.51 47.94
C LEU A 229 17.52 -14.47 49.03
N ILE A 230 18.52 -14.11 49.88
CA ILE A 230 18.36 -13.08 50.93
C ILE A 230 19.68 -12.32 51.20
N ALA A 231 19.88 -11.19 50.51
CA ALA A 231 21.05 -10.31 50.70
C ALA A 231 21.18 -9.64 52.08
N ARG A 232 20.08 -9.52 52.85
CA ARG A 232 20.09 -8.86 54.17
C ARG A 232 19.05 -9.44 55.13
N PHE A 233 19.49 -9.74 56.35
CA PHE A 233 18.61 -10.14 57.46
C PHE A 233 18.48 -9.01 58.49
N HIS A 234 17.26 -8.80 58.98
CA HIS A 234 16.93 -7.86 60.04
C HIS A 234 16.43 -8.63 61.26
N LEU A 235 17.31 -8.78 62.26
CA LEU A 235 17.05 -9.48 63.49
C LEU A 235 16.91 -8.50 64.66
N ARG A 236 16.24 -8.93 65.73
CA ARG A 236 16.16 -8.21 67.01
C ARG A 236 16.53 -9.12 68.16
N ALA A 237 17.54 -8.72 68.92
CA ALA A 237 17.92 -9.39 70.15
C ALA A 237 17.19 -8.80 71.36
N HIS A 238 16.85 -9.68 72.29
CA HIS A 238 16.16 -9.39 73.55
C HIS A 238 16.98 -9.89 74.73
N ALA A 239 16.91 -9.19 75.87
CA ALA A 239 17.50 -9.61 77.13
C ALA A 239 16.42 -9.60 78.24
N VAL A 240 16.13 -10.77 78.81
CA VAL A 240 15.15 -10.97 79.89
C VAL A 240 15.84 -11.54 81.13
N ASP A 241 15.30 -11.34 82.32
CA ASP A 241 15.82 -12.00 83.54
C ASP A 241 15.32 -13.44 83.67
N ILE A 242 15.86 -14.19 84.64
CA ILE A 242 15.37 -15.54 84.98
C ILE A 242 13.91 -15.62 85.45
N ASN A 243 13.26 -14.48 85.73
CA ASN A 243 11.85 -14.39 86.13
C ASN A 243 10.93 -14.05 84.93
N GLY A 244 11.49 -13.79 83.74
CA GLY A 244 10.76 -13.40 82.53
C GLY A 244 10.54 -11.89 82.38
N ASN A 245 11.08 -11.05 83.25
CA ASN A 245 11.02 -9.60 83.09
C ASN A 245 11.93 -9.15 81.95
N GLN A 246 11.45 -8.31 81.05
CA GLN A 246 12.29 -7.65 80.05
C GLN A 246 13.22 -6.64 80.74
N VAL A 247 14.54 -6.76 80.50
CA VAL A 247 15.56 -5.97 81.20
C VAL A 247 16.12 -4.85 80.33
N GLU A 248 16.25 -5.09 79.02
CA GLU A 248 16.61 -4.08 78.02
C GLU A 248 15.53 -3.97 76.93
N ASN A 249 15.48 -2.83 76.24
CA ASN A 249 14.70 -2.71 75.00
C ASN A 249 15.28 -3.63 73.91
N PRO A 250 14.46 -4.15 72.98
CA PRO A 250 14.96 -5.00 71.90
C PRO A 250 15.86 -4.17 70.98
N ILE A 251 17.01 -4.72 70.60
CA ILE A 251 18.00 -4.03 69.77
C ILE A 251 18.11 -4.67 68.38
N ASP A 252 18.05 -3.83 67.34
CA ASP A 252 18.17 -4.28 65.96
C ASP A 252 19.60 -4.73 65.64
N ILE A 253 19.72 -5.84 64.91
CA ILE A 253 20.94 -6.41 64.36
C ILE A 253 20.71 -6.56 62.86
N VAL A 254 21.53 -5.89 62.06
CA VAL A 254 21.54 -6.07 60.61
C VAL A 254 22.65 -7.03 60.25
N ILE A 255 22.33 -8.06 59.46
CA ILE A 255 23.33 -8.95 58.87
C ILE A 255 23.27 -8.76 57.36
N ASN A 256 24.35 -8.25 56.77
CA ASN A 256 24.52 -8.22 55.31
C ASN A 256 25.18 -9.51 54.85
N VAL A 257 24.68 -10.09 53.77
CA VAL A 257 25.41 -11.12 53.04
C VAL A 257 26.33 -10.42 52.03
N ILE A 258 27.60 -10.82 51.98
CA ILE A 258 28.59 -10.33 51.03
C ILE A 258 28.59 -11.26 49.82
N ASP A 259 28.48 -10.62 48.66
CA ASP A 259 28.47 -11.15 47.31
C ASP A 259 29.73 -12.00 46.98
N MET A 260 29.51 -13.15 46.36
CA MET A 260 30.55 -14.06 45.87
C MET A 260 30.22 -14.52 44.45
N ASN A 261 31.21 -14.54 43.54
CA ASN A 261 30.99 -14.92 42.14
C ASN A 261 30.73 -16.44 42.00
N ASP A 262 29.48 -16.88 42.17
CA ASP A 262 29.05 -18.27 41.95
C ASP A 262 27.91 -18.43 40.94
N ASN A 263 27.21 -17.35 40.60
CA ASN A 263 26.42 -17.27 39.37
C ASN A 263 27.33 -16.98 38.16
N ARG A 264 26.74 -17.06 36.96
CA ARG A 264 27.43 -16.84 35.69
C ARG A 264 26.52 -16.03 34.77
N PRO A 265 27.07 -15.41 33.71
CA PRO A 265 26.25 -14.63 32.79
C PRO A 265 25.23 -15.52 32.07
N GLU A 266 23.97 -15.12 32.02
CA GLU A 266 22.90 -15.80 31.26
C GLU A 266 22.36 -14.83 30.20
N PHE A 267 22.32 -15.26 28.93
CA PHE A 267 21.73 -14.45 27.85
C PHE A 267 20.20 -14.56 27.89
N LEU A 268 19.50 -13.44 27.68
CA LEU A 268 18.02 -13.43 27.61
C LEU A 268 17.48 -14.40 26.54
N HIS A 269 18.22 -14.57 25.45
CA HIS A 269 17.94 -15.48 24.35
C HIS A 269 19.21 -16.23 23.95
N GLN A 270 19.08 -17.53 23.65
CA GLN A 270 20.21 -18.34 23.15
C GLN A 270 20.57 -18.02 21.69
N VAL A 271 19.60 -17.48 20.93
CA VAL A 271 19.72 -17.10 19.51
C VAL A 271 19.19 -15.68 19.33
N TRP A 272 19.98 -14.80 18.76
CA TRP A 272 19.64 -13.41 18.44
C TRP A 272 19.59 -13.23 16.94
N ASN A 273 18.46 -12.76 16.39
CA ASN A 273 18.31 -12.52 14.96
C ASN A 273 18.41 -11.02 14.68
N GLY A 274 19.09 -10.64 13.59
CA GLY A 274 19.18 -9.25 13.14
C GLY A 274 19.55 -9.11 11.68
N THR A 275 19.59 -7.88 11.21
CA THR A 275 19.67 -7.54 9.79
C THR A 275 20.63 -6.39 9.54
N VAL A 276 21.42 -6.47 8.47
CA VAL A 276 22.29 -5.38 8.00
C VAL A 276 22.16 -5.24 6.48
N PRO A 277 21.99 -4.03 5.91
CA PRO A 277 22.00 -3.88 4.47
C PRO A 277 23.41 -4.11 3.91
N GLU A 278 23.49 -4.68 2.71
CA GLU A 278 24.75 -4.78 1.99
C GLU A 278 25.29 -3.40 1.56
N GLY A 279 26.55 -3.37 1.13
CA GLY A 279 27.27 -2.10 0.92
C GLY A 279 27.45 -1.24 2.18
N SER A 280 26.99 -1.70 3.36
CA SER A 280 27.15 -1.00 4.64
C SER A 280 28.61 -0.67 4.90
N LYS A 281 28.85 0.60 5.26
CA LYS A 281 30.18 1.10 5.61
C LYS A 281 30.64 0.44 6.92
N PRO A 282 31.96 0.27 7.14
CA PRO A 282 32.51 0.00 8.46
C PRO A 282 32.02 1.07 9.47
N GLY A 283 31.65 0.64 10.68
CA GLY A 283 31.03 1.48 11.70
C GLY A 283 29.49 1.45 11.71
N THR A 284 28.83 0.69 10.83
CA THR A 284 27.38 0.52 10.84
C THR A 284 26.93 -0.42 11.96
N TYR A 285 26.06 0.05 12.84
CA TYR A 285 25.39 -0.75 13.87
C TYR A 285 24.46 -1.80 13.25
N VAL A 286 24.45 -3.01 13.81
CA VAL A 286 23.67 -4.16 13.32
C VAL A 286 22.60 -4.60 14.33
N MET A 287 23.02 -4.89 15.55
CA MET A 287 22.16 -5.35 16.65
C MET A 287 22.86 -5.08 17.99
N THR A 288 22.16 -5.34 19.10
CA THR A 288 22.75 -5.36 20.44
C THR A 288 22.32 -6.66 21.11
N VAL A 289 23.21 -7.28 21.89
CA VAL A 289 22.96 -8.57 22.54
C VAL A 289 23.27 -8.46 24.04
N THR A 290 22.33 -8.87 24.87
CA THR A 290 22.40 -8.64 26.33
C THR A 290 22.37 -9.93 27.11
N ALA A 291 23.35 -10.09 28.00
CA ALA A 291 23.32 -11.02 29.11
C ALA A 291 23.02 -10.27 30.41
N ILE A 292 22.56 -11.03 31.41
CA ILE A 292 22.39 -10.60 32.79
C ILE A 292 23.20 -11.52 33.69
N ASP A 293 23.66 -11.00 34.83
CA ASP A 293 24.14 -11.83 35.93
C ASP A 293 23.20 -11.70 37.13
N ALA A 294 23.28 -12.64 38.07
CA ALA A 294 22.50 -12.62 39.31
C ALA A 294 23.28 -11.97 40.46
N ASP A 295 24.62 -12.05 40.45
CA ASP A 295 25.54 -11.43 41.42
C ASP A 295 25.38 -9.89 41.49
N ASP A 296 25.98 -9.20 42.46
CA ASP A 296 25.80 -7.75 42.66
C ASP A 296 26.32 -6.95 41.44
N PRO A 297 25.44 -6.23 40.70
CA PRO A 297 25.87 -5.40 39.57
C PRO A 297 26.71 -4.19 39.98
N ASN A 298 26.83 -3.90 41.29
CA ASN A 298 27.74 -2.90 41.83
C ASN A 298 29.13 -3.48 42.17
N ALA A 299 29.28 -4.81 42.18
CA ALA A 299 30.53 -5.53 42.35
C ALA A 299 31.09 -5.99 41.00
N LEU A 300 32.37 -6.37 40.96
CA LEU A 300 33.00 -6.95 39.75
C LEU A 300 32.30 -8.23 39.29
N ASN A 301 31.70 -8.97 40.22
CA ASN A 301 30.96 -10.21 40.00
C ASN A 301 29.80 -9.99 39.00
N GLY A 302 28.98 -8.95 39.17
CA GLY A 302 27.93 -8.60 38.20
C GLY A 302 28.39 -7.79 36.98
N MET A 303 29.69 -7.47 36.84
CA MET A 303 30.20 -6.59 35.77
C MET A 303 30.65 -7.36 34.52
N LEU A 304 29.71 -7.49 33.58
CA LEU A 304 29.88 -8.22 32.32
C LEU A 304 30.76 -7.49 31.30
N ARG A 305 31.48 -8.27 30.49
CA ARG A 305 32.05 -7.84 29.20
C ARG A 305 31.75 -8.84 28.08
N TYR A 306 31.62 -8.31 26.86
CA TYR A 306 31.26 -9.09 25.66
C TYR A 306 32.42 -9.27 24.67
N ARG A 307 32.45 -10.41 23.96
CA ARG A 307 33.35 -10.65 22.80
C ARG A 307 32.75 -11.61 21.77
N ILE A 308 33.17 -11.48 20.51
CA ILE A 308 32.92 -12.49 19.46
C ILE A 308 34.01 -13.56 19.55
N LEU A 309 33.62 -14.84 19.54
CA LEU A 309 34.54 -15.99 19.50
C LEU A 309 34.79 -16.51 18.08
N SER A 310 33.77 -16.48 17.22
CA SER A 310 33.88 -16.92 15.82
C SER A 310 32.76 -16.35 14.94
N GLN A 311 33.02 -16.35 13.63
CA GLN A 311 32.10 -15.97 12.57
C GLN A 311 32.08 -17.08 11.51
N ALA A 312 30.89 -17.45 11.03
CA ALA A 312 30.70 -18.34 9.89
C ALA A 312 29.70 -17.69 8.89
N PRO A 313 30.02 -17.61 7.58
CA PRO A 313 31.30 -17.97 6.95
C PRO A 313 32.41 -16.96 7.26
N SER A 314 33.67 -17.33 6.98
CA SER A 314 34.85 -16.49 7.16
C SER A 314 35.21 -15.64 5.92
N THR A 315 34.24 -15.42 5.03
CA THR A 315 34.40 -14.74 3.73
C THR A 315 33.43 -13.56 3.65
N PRO A 316 33.82 -12.40 3.06
CA PRO A 316 35.14 -12.13 2.46
C PRO A 316 36.25 -11.87 3.50
N SER A 317 35.89 -11.51 4.75
CA SER A 317 36.80 -11.40 5.89
C SER A 317 36.35 -12.32 7.02
N PRO A 318 37.27 -12.94 7.79
CA PRO A 318 36.92 -13.66 9.03
C PRO A 318 36.38 -12.73 10.12
N ASN A 319 36.65 -11.43 10.02
CA ASN A 319 36.19 -10.38 10.92
C ASN A 319 35.40 -9.35 10.10
N MET A 320 34.12 -9.62 9.83
CA MET A 320 33.18 -8.63 9.25
C MET A 320 32.59 -7.72 10.34
N PHE A 321 32.46 -8.24 11.56
CA PHE A 321 31.81 -7.59 12.70
C PHE A 321 32.76 -7.50 13.91
N THR A 322 32.52 -6.49 14.75
CA THR A 322 33.03 -6.39 16.12
C THR A 322 31.86 -6.26 17.09
N ILE A 323 32.12 -6.40 18.39
CA ILE A 323 31.16 -6.12 19.45
C ILE A 323 31.76 -5.11 20.43
N ASN A 324 30.97 -4.14 20.88
CA ASN A 324 31.33 -3.27 22.00
C ASN A 324 31.35 -4.13 23.28
N ASN A 325 32.49 -4.15 23.97
CA ASN A 325 32.67 -5.02 25.13
C ASN A 325 31.89 -4.57 26.37
N GLU A 326 31.34 -3.36 26.42
CA GLU A 326 30.46 -2.88 27.50
C GLU A 326 28.98 -2.99 27.15
N THR A 327 28.58 -2.47 25.99
CA THR A 327 27.15 -2.34 25.64
C THR A 327 26.55 -3.58 24.96
N GLY A 328 27.38 -4.50 24.44
CA GLY A 328 26.92 -5.62 23.62
C GLY A 328 26.54 -5.25 22.18
N ASP A 329 26.77 -3.99 21.76
CA ASP A 329 26.45 -3.52 20.40
C ASP A 329 27.37 -4.16 19.35
N ILE A 330 26.78 -4.87 18.38
CA ILE A 330 27.47 -5.48 17.24
C ILE A 330 27.49 -4.48 16.06
N ILE A 331 28.68 -4.23 15.53
CA ILE A 331 28.98 -3.18 14.56
C ILE A 331 29.86 -3.76 13.44
N THR A 332 29.64 -3.35 12.18
CA THR A 332 30.50 -3.74 11.05
C THR A 332 31.90 -3.14 11.16
N VAL A 333 32.94 -3.88 10.75
CA VAL A 333 34.34 -3.40 10.72
C VAL A 333 35.04 -3.61 9.38
N ALA A 334 34.51 -4.48 8.51
CA ALA A 334 34.99 -4.64 7.14
C ALA A 334 33.89 -4.29 6.13
N ALA A 335 34.30 -3.78 4.96
CA ALA A 335 33.42 -3.64 3.81
C ALA A 335 33.33 -4.97 3.03
N GLY A 336 32.34 -5.10 2.14
CA GLY A 336 32.08 -6.34 1.39
C GLY A 336 31.00 -7.23 2.01
N LEU A 337 30.04 -6.64 2.73
CA LEU A 337 28.72 -7.27 2.87
C LEU A 337 28.03 -7.19 1.50
N ASP A 338 27.57 -8.35 1.03
CA ASP A 338 27.32 -8.69 -0.39
C ASP A 338 26.44 -9.96 -0.38
N ARG A 339 25.15 -9.81 -0.67
CA ARG A 339 24.09 -10.81 -0.44
C ARG A 339 24.15 -11.93 -1.46
N GLU A 340 24.50 -11.60 -2.70
CA GLU A 340 24.67 -12.51 -3.85
C GLU A 340 25.79 -13.52 -3.59
N LYS A 341 26.78 -13.16 -2.74
CA LYS A 341 27.84 -14.08 -2.27
C LYS A 341 27.55 -14.66 -0.89
N VAL A 342 27.08 -13.86 0.07
CA VAL A 342 26.85 -14.27 1.46
C VAL A 342 25.63 -13.57 2.07
N GLN A 343 24.45 -14.17 1.90
CA GLN A 343 23.19 -13.69 2.48
C GLN A 343 23.13 -13.75 4.02
N GLN A 344 23.95 -14.55 4.71
CA GLN A 344 23.84 -14.73 6.16
C GLN A 344 25.17 -15.05 6.85
N TYR A 345 25.37 -14.47 8.04
CA TYR A 345 26.45 -14.77 8.96
C TYR A 345 25.91 -15.27 10.30
N THR A 346 26.59 -16.24 10.91
CA THR A 346 26.37 -16.68 12.29
C THR A 346 27.60 -16.35 13.11
N LEU A 347 27.41 -15.62 14.21
CA LEU A 347 28.43 -15.29 15.20
C LEU A 347 28.22 -16.13 16.47
N ILE A 348 29.31 -16.54 17.11
CA ILE A 348 29.29 -17.00 18.51
C ILE A 348 29.72 -15.84 19.39
N ILE A 349 28.81 -15.36 20.24
CA ILE A 349 29.08 -14.31 21.23
C ILE A 349 29.36 -14.96 22.58
N GLN A 350 30.27 -14.39 23.35
CA GLN A 350 30.52 -14.73 24.74
C GLN A 350 30.32 -13.51 25.63
N ALA A 351 29.65 -13.71 26.76
CA ALA A 351 29.68 -12.82 27.91
C ALA A 351 30.55 -13.45 29.01
N THR A 352 31.31 -12.61 29.72
CA THR A 352 32.20 -12.98 30.82
C THR A 352 32.07 -11.92 31.92
N ASP A 353 31.89 -12.33 33.17
CA ASP A 353 31.85 -11.46 34.35
C ASP A 353 33.25 -10.89 34.70
N MET A 354 33.42 -10.29 35.89
CA MET A 354 34.73 -9.84 36.41
C MET A 354 35.47 -8.88 35.46
N GLU A 355 34.71 -7.98 34.81
CA GLU A 355 35.20 -7.14 33.69
C GLU A 355 35.88 -7.93 32.55
N GLY A 356 35.38 -9.13 32.26
CA GLY A 356 35.90 -10.00 31.20
C GLY A 356 37.18 -10.76 31.58
N ASN A 357 37.45 -10.96 32.87
CA ASN A 357 38.72 -11.54 33.31
C ASN A 357 38.87 -13.02 32.91
N PRO A 358 39.83 -13.38 32.04
CA PRO A 358 39.93 -14.73 31.48
C PRO A 358 40.51 -15.80 32.42
N THR A 359 40.81 -15.45 33.68
CA THR A 359 41.36 -16.37 34.70
C THR A 359 40.42 -16.57 35.89
N TYR A 360 39.69 -15.51 36.29
CA TYR A 360 38.79 -15.56 37.44
C TYR A 360 37.31 -15.60 37.04
N GLY A 361 36.97 -15.10 35.86
CA GLY A 361 35.58 -14.88 35.50
C GLY A 361 34.87 -16.09 34.89
N LEU A 362 33.59 -16.26 35.23
CA LEU A 362 32.71 -17.25 34.63
C LEU A 362 32.15 -16.70 33.31
N SER A 363 31.73 -17.59 32.42
CA SER A 363 31.42 -17.23 31.03
C SER A 363 30.37 -18.12 30.41
N ASN A 364 29.56 -17.54 29.53
CA ASN A 364 28.50 -18.22 28.80
C ASN A 364 28.42 -17.69 27.36
N THR A 365 27.72 -18.40 26.46
CA THR A 365 27.69 -18.07 25.03
C THR A 365 26.29 -18.11 24.43
N ALA A 366 26.07 -17.24 23.43
CA ALA A 366 24.86 -17.20 22.61
C ALA A 366 25.22 -17.09 21.13
N THR A 367 24.29 -17.44 20.24
CA THR A 367 24.45 -17.25 18.79
C THR A 367 23.80 -15.94 18.35
N ALA A 368 24.43 -15.22 17.44
CA ALA A 368 23.84 -14.07 16.75
C ALA A 368 23.82 -14.34 15.23
N VAL A 369 22.63 -14.42 14.64
CA VAL A 369 22.40 -14.66 13.22
C VAL A 369 22.07 -13.35 12.54
N ILE A 370 22.98 -12.89 11.70
CA ILE A 370 22.91 -11.62 10.96
C ILE A 370 22.58 -11.97 9.51
N THR A 371 21.39 -11.56 9.07
CA THR A 371 20.98 -11.70 7.66
C THR A 371 21.31 -10.41 6.91
N VAL A 372 21.95 -10.54 5.75
CA VAL A 372 22.25 -9.42 4.85
C VAL A 372 20.99 -9.12 4.04
N THR A 373 20.56 -7.86 4.04
CA THR A 373 19.33 -7.43 3.35
C THR A 373 19.64 -6.72 2.03
N ASP A 374 18.88 -7.11 1.02
CA ASP A 374 18.86 -6.64 -0.37
C ASP A 374 18.97 -5.11 -0.52
N VAL A 375 19.90 -4.66 -1.36
CA VAL A 375 20.05 -3.28 -1.86
C VAL A 375 20.31 -3.33 -3.35
N ASN A 376 19.65 -2.48 -4.16
CA ASN A 376 19.85 -2.48 -5.62
C ASN A 376 21.30 -2.13 -5.99
N ASP A 377 22.10 -3.14 -6.35
CA ASP A 377 23.50 -3.01 -6.73
C ASP A 377 23.83 -3.73 -8.06
N ASN A 378 22.94 -4.63 -8.55
CA ASN A 378 23.04 -5.25 -9.86
C ASN A 378 21.94 -4.72 -10.81
N PRO A 379 22.23 -3.80 -11.74
CA PRO A 379 21.22 -3.33 -12.69
C PRO A 379 20.82 -4.43 -13.70
N PRO A 380 19.63 -4.34 -14.34
CA PRO A 380 19.17 -5.37 -15.27
C PRO A 380 20.06 -5.43 -16.50
N GLU A 381 20.53 -6.63 -16.85
CA GLU A 381 21.30 -6.90 -18.06
C GLU A 381 20.42 -7.66 -19.06
N PHE A 382 20.20 -7.12 -20.26
CA PHE A 382 19.52 -7.85 -21.33
C PHE A 382 20.34 -9.08 -21.74
N THR A 383 19.69 -10.23 -21.92
CA THR A 383 20.37 -11.48 -22.33
C THR A 383 20.90 -11.44 -23.76
N ALA A 384 20.44 -10.47 -24.57
CA ALA A 384 20.89 -10.20 -25.93
C ALA A 384 20.95 -8.68 -26.17
N MET A 385 21.94 -8.22 -26.93
CA MET A 385 22.06 -6.80 -27.30
C MET A 385 21.05 -6.38 -28.38
N THR A 386 20.57 -7.34 -29.17
CA THR A 386 19.63 -7.16 -30.28
C THR A 386 18.48 -8.16 -30.15
N PHE A 387 17.26 -7.66 -30.16
CA PHE A 387 16.03 -8.45 -30.26
C PHE A 387 15.37 -8.22 -31.61
N TYR A 388 14.55 -9.18 -32.03
CA TYR A 388 13.81 -9.15 -33.30
C TYR A 388 12.34 -9.39 -33.02
N GLY A 389 11.48 -8.74 -33.79
CA GLY A 389 10.05 -8.94 -33.75
C GLY A 389 9.43 -8.67 -35.12
N GLU A 390 8.28 -9.28 -35.37
CA GLU A 390 7.53 -9.12 -36.61
C GLU A 390 6.09 -8.76 -36.26
N VAL A 391 5.49 -7.82 -36.98
CA VAL A 391 4.11 -7.41 -36.73
C VAL A 391 3.39 -7.10 -38.05
N PRO A 392 2.19 -7.66 -38.30
CA PRO A 392 1.35 -7.21 -39.41
C PRO A 392 0.90 -5.78 -39.17
N GLU A 393 0.79 -5.00 -40.24
CA GLU A 393 0.25 -3.64 -40.15
C GLU A 393 -1.25 -3.60 -39.80
N ASN A 394 -1.77 -2.41 -39.51
CA ASN A 394 -3.14 -2.16 -39.03
C ASN A 394 -3.55 -2.92 -37.74
N ARG A 395 -2.66 -3.71 -37.12
CA ARG A 395 -2.89 -4.37 -35.83
C ARG A 395 -2.68 -3.42 -34.66
N VAL A 396 -3.39 -3.69 -33.57
CA VAL A 396 -3.22 -3.12 -32.23
C VAL A 396 -3.36 -4.22 -31.19
N ASP A 397 -2.81 -3.99 -29.99
CA ASP A 397 -2.77 -4.92 -28.86
C ASP A 397 -2.10 -6.27 -29.18
N VAL A 398 -1.10 -6.24 -30.07
CA VAL A 398 -0.27 -7.39 -30.44
C VAL A 398 1.11 -7.27 -29.80
N ILE A 399 1.58 -8.36 -29.18
CA ILE A 399 2.95 -8.51 -28.68
C ILE A 399 3.88 -8.76 -29.87
N VAL A 400 4.97 -8.00 -29.93
CA VAL A 400 5.92 -7.95 -31.05
C VAL A 400 7.23 -8.67 -30.72
N ALA A 401 7.71 -8.52 -29.48
CA ALA A 401 8.92 -9.14 -28.98
C ALA A 401 8.89 -9.20 -27.44
N ASN A 402 9.50 -10.24 -26.87
CA ASN A 402 9.73 -10.38 -25.44
C ASN A 402 11.21 -10.07 -25.15
N LEU A 403 11.48 -9.09 -24.30
CA LEU A 403 12.83 -8.60 -23.99
C LEU A 403 13.31 -9.22 -22.67
N THR A 404 14.03 -10.32 -22.77
CA THR A 404 14.53 -11.09 -21.63
C THR A 404 15.71 -10.40 -20.95
N VAL A 405 15.63 -10.26 -19.62
CA VAL A 405 16.67 -9.66 -18.76
C VAL A 405 17.12 -10.63 -17.68
N THR A 406 18.34 -10.42 -17.18
CA THR A 406 18.84 -11.02 -15.95
C THR A 406 19.24 -9.92 -14.98
N ASP A 407 18.67 -10.00 -13.79
CA ASP A 407 19.00 -9.20 -12.63
C ASP A 407 19.40 -10.17 -11.49
N LYS A 408 20.34 -9.77 -10.64
CA LYS A 408 20.97 -10.66 -9.62
C LYS A 408 20.49 -10.36 -8.20
N ASP A 409 19.84 -9.23 -8.00
CA ASP A 409 19.26 -8.82 -6.72
C ASP A 409 18.11 -9.78 -6.31
N GLN A 410 17.52 -9.62 -5.14
CA GLN A 410 16.56 -10.60 -4.63
C GLN A 410 15.29 -10.68 -5.50
N PRO A 411 14.91 -11.86 -6.04
CA PRO A 411 13.75 -11.98 -6.92
C PRO A 411 12.45 -11.43 -6.33
N HIS A 412 11.69 -10.74 -7.19
CA HIS A 412 10.45 -10.02 -6.88
C HIS A 412 10.55 -8.84 -5.89
N THR A 413 11.75 -8.37 -5.51
CA THR A 413 11.89 -7.08 -4.81
C THR A 413 11.86 -5.90 -5.79
N PRO A 414 11.61 -4.65 -5.32
CA PRO A 414 11.75 -3.47 -6.16
C PRO A 414 13.18 -3.18 -6.66
N ALA A 415 14.20 -3.87 -6.12
CA ALA A 415 15.53 -3.92 -6.71
C ALA A 415 15.49 -4.79 -7.97
N TRP A 416 15.10 -6.05 -7.87
CA TRP A 416 15.06 -6.96 -9.02
C TRP A 416 14.03 -6.59 -10.10
N ASN A 417 12.88 -6.01 -9.74
CA ASN A 417 11.80 -5.71 -10.68
C ASN A 417 12.19 -4.65 -11.73
N ALA A 418 12.16 -5.04 -13.00
CA ALA A 418 12.51 -4.20 -14.14
C ALA A 418 11.38 -3.22 -14.52
N VAL A 419 11.79 -2.11 -15.14
CA VAL A 419 10.96 -1.04 -15.69
C VAL A 419 11.57 -0.68 -17.04
N TYR A 420 10.82 -0.95 -18.11
CA TYR A 420 11.29 -0.73 -19.47
C TYR A 420 10.87 0.64 -20.01
N ARG A 421 11.78 1.29 -20.74
CA ARG A 421 11.51 2.54 -21.44
C ARG A 421 12.09 2.54 -22.84
N ILE A 422 11.27 2.88 -23.84
CA ILE A 422 11.72 3.18 -25.20
C ILE A 422 12.45 4.53 -25.13
N SER A 423 13.75 4.52 -25.39
CA SER A 423 14.61 5.71 -25.40
C SER A 423 14.71 6.38 -26.78
N GLY A 424 14.26 5.69 -27.83
CA GLY A 424 14.35 6.14 -29.22
C GLY A 424 13.80 5.12 -30.21
N GLY A 425 13.72 5.50 -31.48
CA GLY A 425 13.20 4.68 -32.59
C GLY A 425 11.71 4.81 -32.87
N ASP A 426 10.90 5.23 -31.88
CA ASP A 426 9.48 5.54 -32.06
C ASP A 426 9.14 6.96 -31.55
N PRO A 427 9.20 7.99 -32.41
CA PRO A 427 8.80 9.35 -32.06
C PRO A 427 7.28 9.57 -32.08
N ALA A 428 6.48 8.58 -32.49
CA ALA A 428 5.03 8.68 -32.62
C ALA A 428 4.27 8.02 -31.46
N GLY A 429 4.94 7.18 -30.66
CA GLY A 429 4.34 6.38 -29.59
C GLY A 429 3.33 5.39 -30.16
N ARG A 430 3.74 4.61 -31.16
CA ARG A 430 3.02 3.46 -31.70
C ARG A 430 3.27 2.19 -30.89
N PHE A 431 4.43 2.07 -30.24
CA PHE A 431 4.77 0.97 -29.34
C PHE A 431 4.71 1.39 -27.86
N ALA A 432 4.45 0.42 -26.99
CA ALA A 432 4.70 0.50 -25.55
C ALA A 432 5.40 -0.78 -25.07
N ILE A 433 5.90 -0.77 -23.84
CA ILE A 433 6.49 -1.96 -23.19
C ILE A 433 5.85 -2.12 -21.82
N GLN A 434 5.44 -3.34 -21.51
CA GLN A 434 4.91 -3.73 -20.19
C GLN A 434 5.84 -4.77 -19.58
N THR A 435 6.03 -4.76 -18.25
CA THR A 435 6.83 -5.78 -17.55
C THR A 435 5.92 -6.93 -17.15
N ASP A 436 6.27 -8.18 -17.47
CA ASP A 436 5.58 -9.35 -16.90
C ASP A 436 5.97 -9.48 -15.41
N PRO A 437 5.01 -9.43 -14.45
CA PRO A 437 5.33 -9.52 -13.02
C PRO A 437 5.96 -10.86 -12.57
N ASN A 438 5.89 -11.91 -13.40
CA ASN A 438 6.33 -13.26 -13.07
C ASN A 438 7.73 -13.55 -13.60
N SER A 439 7.97 -13.29 -14.90
CA SER A 439 9.28 -13.53 -15.53
C SER A 439 10.20 -12.31 -15.53
N ASN A 440 9.67 -11.12 -15.21
CA ASN A 440 10.36 -9.82 -15.30
C ASN A 440 10.65 -9.36 -16.74
N ASP A 441 10.13 -10.04 -17.77
CA ASP A 441 10.40 -9.73 -19.18
C ASP A 441 9.68 -8.47 -19.68
N GLY A 442 10.30 -7.78 -20.64
CA GLY A 442 9.70 -6.63 -21.32
C GLY A 442 8.87 -7.02 -22.53
N LEU A 443 7.54 -6.97 -22.42
CA LEU A 443 6.60 -7.28 -23.50
C LEU A 443 6.38 -6.03 -24.38
N VAL A 444 7.01 -6.00 -25.56
CA VAL A 444 6.83 -4.92 -26.55
C VAL A 444 5.47 -5.10 -27.24
N THR A 445 4.62 -4.10 -27.19
CA THR A 445 3.22 -4.14 -27.67
C THR A 445 2.89 -2.97 -28.60
N VAL A 446 2.03 -3.21 -29.60
CA VAL A 446 1.53 -2.14 -30.50
C VAL A 446 0.28 -1.48 -29.92
N VAL A 447 0.37 -0.18 -29.63
CA VAL A 447 -0.70 0.62 -29.00
C VAL A 447 -1.44 1.51 -30.00
N LYS A 448 -0.84 1.80 -31.17
CA LYS A 448 -1.49 2.50 -32.28
C LYS A 448 -1.20 1.75 -33.58
N PRO A 449 -2.12 1.71 -34.55
CA PRO A 449 -1.89 1.03 -35.82
C PRO A 449 -0.61 1.53 -36.50
N ILE A 450 0.06 0.57 -37.12
CA ILE A 450 1.26 0.78 -37.94
C ILE A 450 0.82 0.65 -39.40
N ASP A 451 1.52 1.36 -40.28
CA ASP A 451 1.29 1.50 -41.72
C ASP A 451 2.64 1.22 -42.41
N PHE A 452 2.67 0.22 -43.30
CA PHE A 452 3.87 -0.31 -43.95
C PHE A 452 4.42 0.67 -44.98
N GLU A 453 3.54 1.20 -45.82
CA GLU A 453 3.75 2.24 -46.85
C GLU A 453 4.59 3.42 -46.35
N THR A 454 4.37 3.86 -45.11
CA THR A 454 5.14 4.92 -44.46
C THR A 454 6.36 4.36 -43.71
N ASN A 455 6.28 3.22 -43.01
CA ASN A 455 7.37 2.72 -42.16
C ASN A 455 7.45 1.17 -42.07
N ARG A 456 8.09 0.55 -43.07
CA ARG A 456 8.31 -0.91 -43.16
C ARG A 456 9.18 -1.55 -42.05
N MET A 457 9.92 -0.76 -41.27
CA MET A 457 10.80 -1.27 -40.21
C MET A 457 11.03 -0.21 -39.12
N TYR A 458 11.12 -0.65 -37.87
CA TYR A 458 11.51 0.18 -36.72
C TYR A 458 12.76 -0.39 -36.05
N VAL A 459 13.65 0.50 -35.62
CA VAL A 459 14.80 0.17 -34.78
C VAL A 459 14.63 0.90 -33.46
N LEU A 460 13.96 0.25 -32.52
CA LEU A 460 13.70 0.80 -31.19
C LEU A 460 14.96 0.68 -30.33
N THR A 461 15.32 1.72 -29.59
CA THR A 461 16.29 1.60 -28.49
C THR A 461 15.52 1.51 -27.19
N VAL A 462 15.82 0.49 -26.38
CA VAL A 462 15.14 0.23 -25.11
C VAL A 462 16.18 0.24 -23.98
N ALA A 463 15.83 0.87 -22.87
CA ALA A 463 16.55 0.78 -21.61
C ALA A 463 15.72 0.00 -20.57
N ALA A 464 16.41 -0.78 -19.74
CA ALA A 464 15.86 -1.40 -18.54
C ALA A 464 16.48 -0.75 -17.29
N GLU A 465 15.63 -0.37 -16.35
CA GLU A 465 15.99 0.21 -15.05
C GLU A 465 15.14 -0.47 -13.97
N ASN A 466 15.56 -0.44 -12.71
CA ASN A 466 14.82 -1.05 -11.62
C ASN A 466 13.70 -0.13 -11.09
N GLN A 467 12.76 -0.66 -10.31
CA GLN A 467 11.74 0.16 -9.63
C GLN A 467 12.31 1.10 -8.55
N VAL A 468 13.49 0.78 -7.99
CA VAL A 468 14.23 1.61 -7.04
C VAL A 468 15.57 2.08 -7.63
N PRO A 469 16.05 3.31 -7.37
CA PRO A 469 17.33 3.78 -7.90
C PRO A 469 18.53 2.90 -7.48
N LEU A 470 19.42 2.66 -8.44
CA LEU A 470 20.67 1.89 -8.31
C LEU A 470 21.64 2.51 -7.28
N ALA A 471 22.41 1.66 -6.58
CA ALA A 471 23.32 2.05 -5.51
C ALA A 471 24.42 3.04 -5.96
N LYS A 472 24.75 3.95 -5.05
CA LYS A 472 25.73 5.04 -5.28
C LYS A 472 27.14 4.50 -5.49
N GLY A 473 27.55 4.42 -6.76
CA GLY A 473 28.89 4.00 -7.18
C GLY A 473 28.87 3.02 -8.34
N ILE A 474 27.78 2.28 -8.50
CA ILE A 474 27.55 1.42 -9.66
C ILE A 474 27.31 2.30 -10.91
N GLN A 475 27.69 1.81 -12.07
CA GLN A 475 27.44 2.44 -13.37
C GLN A 475 26.45 1.57 -14.15
N HIS A 476 25.52 2.19 -14.89
CA HIS A 476 24.66 1.44 -15.81
C HIS A 476 25.54 0.78 -16.90
N PRO A 477 25.55 -0.56 -17.03
CA PRO A 477 26.30 -1.23 -18.07
C PRO A 477 25.66 -0.99 -19.44
N PRO A 478 26.42 -1.11 -20.55
CA PRO A 478 25.85 -1.14 -21.89
C PRO A 478 24.72 -2.17 -22.04
N GLN A 479 24.82 -3.30 -21.32
CA GLN A 479 23.81 -4.36 -21.28
C GLN A 479 22.47 -3.96 -20.66
N SER A 480 22.34 -2.81 -19.96
CA SER A 480 21.03 -2.26 -19.57
C SER A 480 20.34 -1.52 -20.72
N THR A 481 20.92 -1.53 -21.93
CA THR A 481 20.31 -1.07 -23.17
C THR A 481 20.37 -2.13 -24.26
N ALA A 482 19.28 -2.30 -25.00
CA ALA A 482 19.20 -3.18 -26.16
C ALA A 482 18.48 -2.49 -27.32
N THR A 483 18.67 -3.01 -28.53
CA THR A 483 17.89 -2.59 -29.71
C THR A 483 16.87 -3.65 -30.09
N VAL A 484 15.69 -3.23 -30.53
CA VAL A 484 14.64 -4.10 -31.04
C VAL A 484 14.39 -3.75 -32.51
N SER A 485 14.71 -4.68 -33.40
CA SER A 485 14.43 -4.57 -34.83
C SER A 485 13.05 -5.15 -35.10
N VAL A 486 12.06 -4.27 -35.28
CA VAL A 486 10.69 -4.67 -35.65
C VAL A 486 10.53 -4.58 -37.16
N THR A 487 10.32 -5.71 -37.82
CA THR A 487 9.91 -5.77 -39.22
C THR A 487 8.39 -5.65 -39.29
N VAL A 488 7.87 -4.75 -40.12
CA VAL A 488 6.43 -4.70 -40.40
C VAL A 488 6.14 -5.66 -41.56
N ILE A 489 5.09 -6.47 -41.42
CA ILE A 489 4.60 -7.36 -42.48
C ILE A 489 3.49 -6.61 -43.24
N ASP A 490 3.74 -6.47 -44.55
CA ASP A 490 2.88 -5.95 -45.62
C ASP A 490 1.57 -6.78 -45.72
N VAL A 491 0.40 -6.12 -45.68
CA VAL A 491 -0.92 -6.79 -45.74
C VAL A 491 -1.89 -6.02 -46.65
N ASN A 492 -2.17 -6.61 -47.82
CA ASN A 492 -3.08 -6.10 -48.87
C ASN A 492 -4.29 -5.33 -48.32
N GLU A 493 -4.33 -4.03 -48.59
CA GLU A 493 -5.42 -3.12 -48.19
C GLU A 493 -6.56 -3.09 -49.23
N ASN A 494 -7.59 -2.27 -49.00
CA ASN A 494 -8.71 -2.10 -49.93
C ASN A 494 -8.42 -0.97 -50.94
N PRO A 495 -8.48 -1.20 -52.27
CA PRO A 495 -8.41 -0.12 -53.25
C PRO A 495 -9.61 0.84 -53.12
N TYR A 496 -9.36 2.15 -53.08
CA TYR A 496 -10.38 3.16 -52.75
C TYR A 496 -10.60 4.20 -53.84
N PHE A 497 -11.84 4.68 -53.98
CA PHE A 497 -12.19 5.73 -54.93
C PHE A 497 -12.03 7.14 -54.32
N ALA A 498 -11.42 8.05 -55.09
CA ALA A 498 -11.20 9.44 -54.66
C ALA A 498 -11.62 10.44 -55.76
N PRO A 499 -12.61 11.32 -55.50
CA PRO A 499 -13.50 11.37 -54.32
C PRO A 499 -14.57 10.26 -54.33
N ASN A 500 -15.01 9.87 -53.13
CA ASN A 500 -16.23 9.10 -52.88
C ASN A 500 -17.13 9.92 -51.91
N PRO A 501 -18.37 10.32 -52.27
CA PRO A 501 -19.00 10.15 -53.58
C PRO A 501 -18.37 11.03 -54.67
N LYS A 502 -18.28 10.47 -55.88
CA LYS A 502 -17.97 11.18 -57.12
C LYS A 502 -19.24 11.83 -57.65
N ILE A 503 -19.32 13.16 -57.57
CA ILE A 503 -20.44 13.92 -58.08
C ILE A 503 -20.17 14.33 -59.54
N ILE A 504 -21.14 14.08 -60.43
CA ILE A 504 -21.20 14.66 -61.78
C ILE A 504 -22.56 15.35 -62.00
N ARG A 505 -22.62 16.30 -62.92
CA ARG A 505 -23.86 16.96 -63.38
C ARG A 505 -24.03 16.69 -64.86
N GLN A 506 -25.20 16.25 -65.28
CA GLN A 506 -25.45 15.78 -66.64
C GLN A 506 -26.86 16.15 -67.08
N GLU A 507 -27.01 16.67 -68.29
CA GLU A 507 -28.31 16.82 -68.96
C GLU A 507 -28.84 15.44 -69.35
N GLU A 508 -30.13 15.23 -69.17
CA GLU A 508 -30.82 13.98 -69.52
C GLU A 508 -31.08 13.84 -71.03
N GLY A 509 -31.84 12.83 -71.45
CA GLY A 509 -32.06 12.54 -72.88
C GLY A 509 -30.81 12.04 -73.62
N LEU A 510 -29.70 11.85 -72.88
CA LEU A 510 -28.39 11.50 -73.40
C LEU A 510 -28.41 10.12 -74.09
N HIS A 511 -27.96 10.06 -75.34
CA HIS A 511 -28.02 8.83 -76.12
C HIS A 511 -27.14 7.70 -75.54
N ALA A 512 -27.56 6.45 -75.76
CA ALA A 512 -26.78 5.26 -75.44
C ALA A 512 -25.41 5.24 -76.14
N GLY A 513 -24.38 4.74 -75.46
CA GLY A 513 -22.98 4.74 -75.92
C GLY A 513 -22.18 6.01 -75.61
N THR A 514 -22.78 6.98 -74.92
CA THR A 514 -22.09 8.24 -74.53
C THR A 514 -21.19 7.99 -73.32
N MET A 515 -19.94 8.50 -73.36
CA MET A 515 -19.04 8.47 -72.20
C MET A 515 -19.37 9.61 -71.24
N LEU A 516 -19.63 9.28 -69.97
CA LEU A 516 -19.97 10.24 -68.91
C LEU A 516 -18.73 10.74 -68.17
N THR A 517 -17.93 9.82 -67.62
CA THR A 517 -16.78 10.18 -66.78
C THR A 517 -15.80 9.01 -66.64
N THR A 518 -14.63 9.29 -66.07
CA THR A 518 -13.66 8.27 -65.63
C THR A 518 -13.70 8.17 -64.10
N PHE A 519 -13.94 6.97 -63.60
CA PHE A 519 -14.05 6.67 -62.18
C PHE A 519 -13.06 5.57 -61.81
N THR A 520 -11.92 6.00 -61.30
CA THR A 520 -10.75 5.17 -61.00
C THR A 520 -10.50 5.14 -59.49
N ALA A 521 -10.16 3.96 -58.98
CA ALA A 521 -9.67 3.75 -57.63
C ALA A 521 -8.14 3.87 -57.59
N GLN A 522 -7.59 3.95 -56.37
CA GLN A 522 -6.16 3.89 -56.09
C GLN A 522 -5.94 2.84 -54.99
N ASP A 523 -4.89 2.04 -55.14
CA ASP A 523 -4.47 1.10 -54.10
C ASP A 523 -3.55 1.80 -53.08
N PRO A 524 -3.71 1.54 -51.77
CA PRO A 524 -2.72 1.93 -50.77
C PRO A 524 -1.40 1.18 -50.95
N ASP A 525 -1.45 -0.11 -51.29
CA ASP A 525 -0.30 -0.97 -51.55
C ASP A 525 0.66 -0.39 -52.61
N ARG A 526 1.88 0.00 -52.20
CA ARG A 526 2.92 0.56 -53.09
C ARG A 526 4.09 -0.39 -53.35
N TYR A 527 4.18 -1.47 -52.57
CA TYR A 527 5.28 -2.43 -52.63
C TYR A 527 4.86 -3.80 -53.19
N MET A 528 3.59 -4.16 -53.06
CA MET A 528 2.96 -5.20 -53.87
C MET A 528 2.71 -4.70 -55.32
N GLN A 529 2.47 -5.62 -56.25
CA GLN A 529 2.17 -5.30 -57.67
C GLN A 529 0.79 -5.82 -58.07
N GLN A 530 -0.26 -5.20 -57.53
CA GLN A 530 -1.66 -5.43 -57.90
C GLN A 530 -2.02 -4.73 -59.23
N SER A 531 -3.16 -5.15 -59.78
CA SER A 531 -3.86 -4.51 -60.88
C SER A 531 -5.34 -4.41 -60.54
N ILE A 532 -5.84 -3.17 -60.46
CA ILE A 532 -7.24 -2.92 -60.10
C ILE A 532 -8.16 -3.31 -61.26
N ARG A 533 -9.19 -4.10 -60.95
CA ARG A 533 -10.29 -4.46 -61.84
C ARG A 533 -11.56 -3.75 -61.41
N TYR A 534 -12.17 -3.00 -62.34
CA TYR A 534 -13.45 -2.34 -62.11
C TYR A 534 -14.62 -3.27 -62.46
N THR A 535 -15.63 -3.26 -61.61
CA THR A 535 -16.91 -3.94 -61.83
C THR A 535 -18.06 -3.01 -61.47
N LYS A 536 -19.18 -3.24 -62.14
CA LYS A 536 -20.46 -2.62 -61.80
C LYS A 536 -21.11 -3.49 -60.72
N LEU A 537 -21.67 -2.84 -59.71
CA LEU A 537 -22.53 -3.46 -58.72
C LEU A 537 -24.02 -3.28 -59.26
N SER A 538 -24.99 -2.57 -58.65
CA SER A 538 -26.34 -2.25 -59.24
C SER A 538 -26.30 -1.29 -60.41
N ASP A 539 -27.50 -1.01 -60.89
CA ASP A 539 -27.93 0.27 -61.45
C ASP A 539 -29.45 0.12 -61.57
N PRO A 540 -30.27 0.73 -60.69
CA PRO A 540 -31.69 0.39 -60.57
C PRO A 540 -32.50 0.44 -61.89
N ALA A 541 -32.06 1.27 -62.84
CA ALA A 541 -32.60 1.41 -64.18
C ALA A 541 -31.72 0.80 -65.31
N ASN A 542 -30.53 0.30 -64.98
CA ASN A 542 -29.54 -0.30 -65.89
C ASN A 542 -29.06 0.60 -67.05
N TRP A 543 -28.85 1.89 -66.77
CA TRP A 543 -28.40 2.91 -67.71
C TRP A 543 -26.89 2.99 -67.96
N LEU A 544 -26.05 2.34 -67.17
CA LEU A 544 -24.59 2.58 -67.05
C LEU A 544 -23.76 1.30 -67.25
N LYS A 545 -22.54 1.48 -67.77
CA LYS A 545 -21.51 0.44 -67.92
C LYS A 545 -20.12 1.01 -67.64
N ILE A 546 -19.34 0.33 -66.79
CA ILE A 546 -17.92 0.64 -66.55
C ILE A 546 -16.99 -0.26 -67.39
N ASP A 547 -15.87 0.29 -67.85
CA ASP A 547 -14.75 -0.46 -68.43
C ASP A 547 -13.89 -1.08 -67.33
N SER A 548 -13.71 -2.40 -67.37
CA SER A 548 -13.08 -3.17 -66.28
C SER A 548 -11.58 -2.95 -66.08
N VAL A 549 -10.90 -2.20 -66.97
CA VAL A 549 -9.47 -1.90 -66.89
C VAL A 549 -9.21 -0.40 -66.69
N ASN A 550 -10.01 0.45 -67.35
CA ASN A 550 -9.77 1.89 -67.44
C ASN A 550 -10.74 2.73 -66.61
N GLY A 551 -11.75 2.12 -65.96
CA GLY A 551 -12.74 2.84 -65.13
C GLY A 551 -13.62 3.82 -65.91
N GLN A 552 -13.73 3.69 -67.23
CA GLN A 552 -14.54 4.59 -68.06
C GLN A 552 -16.03 4.22 -67.96
N ILE A 553 -16.88 5.18 -67.62
CA ILE A 553 -18.32 4.98 -67.48
C ILE A 553 -19.04 5.49 -68.73
N THR A 554 -19.87 4.63 -69.30
CA THR A 554 -20.62 4.83 -70.55
C THR A 554 -22.09 4.49 -70.38
N THR A 555 -22.97 5.13 -71.16
CA THR A 555 -24.41 4.88 -71.12
C THR A 555 -24.80 3.63 -71.91
N ILE A 556 -25.70 2.81 -71.37
CA ILE A 556 -26.37 1.68 -72.06
C ILE A 556 -27.72 2.13 -72.64
N ALA A 557 -28.41 3.02 -71.93
CA ALA A 557 -29.74 3.53 -72.28
C ALA A 557 -29.77 5.06 -72.18
N VAL A 558 -30.94 5.64 -72.43
CA VAL A 558 -31.21 7.07 -72.20
C VAL A 558 -31.44 7.29 -70.71
N LEU A 559 -30.87 8.36 -70.15
CA LEU A 559 -31.16 8.80 -68.78
C LEU A 559 -32.42 9.66 -68.80
N ASP A 560 -33.31 9.43 -67.83
CA ASP A 560 -34.65 10.05 -67.69
C ASP A 560 -34.84 10.43 -66.21
N ARG A 561 -35.15 11.70 -65.91
CA ARG A 561 -35.18 12.24 -64.55
C ARG A 561 -36.50 11.94 -63.83
N GLU A 562 -37.57 11.71 -64.57
CA GLU A 562 -38.92 11.41 -64.08
C GLU A 562 -39.06 9.95 -63.64
N SER A 563 -38.12 9.11 -64.07
CA SER A 563 -38.01 7.71 -63.70
C SER A 563 -38.12 7.50 -62.19
N PRO A 564 -38.97 6.58 -61.70
CA PRO A 564 -39.11 6.28 -60.27
C PRO A 564 -37.82 5.81 -59.56
N ASN A 565 -36.75 5.55 -60.33
CA ASN A 565 -35.42 5.19 -59.85
C ASN A 565 -34.57 6.43 -59.48
N VAL A 566 -34.87 7.61 -60.03
CA VAL A 566 -34.23 8.89 -59.70
C VAL A 566 -34.90 9.49 -58.46
N LYS A 567 -34.13 10.05 -57.53
CA LYS A 567 -34.66 10.64 -56.30
C LYS A 567 -34.00 12.00 -56.03
N ASN A 568 -34.82 13.03 -55.84
CA ASN A 568 -34.36 14.41 -55.64
C ASN A 568 -33.40 14.91 -56.75
N ASN A 569 -33.67 14.54 -58.01
CA ASN A 569 -32.85 14.79 -59.20
C ASN A 569 -31.44 14.15 -59.17
N ILE A 570 -31.20 13.20 -58.26
CA ILE A 570 -29.96 12.45 -58.17
C ILE A 570 -30.23 10.98 -58.56
N TYR A 571 -29.38 10.47 -59.45
CA TYR A 571 -29.25 9.05 -59.72
C TYR A 571 -27.99 8.51 -59.05
N ASN A 572 -28.14 7.45 -58.24
CA ASN A 572 -27.04 6.80 -57.53
C ASN A 572 -26.65 5.49 -58.22
N ALA A 573 -25.34 5.29 -58.37
CA ALA A 573 -24.67 4.13 -58.93
C ALA A 573 -23.27 4.06 -58.29
N THR A 574 -22.75 2.93 -57.81
CA THR A 574 -21.65 2.87 -56.83
C THR A 574 -20.55 1.80 -57.07
N PHE A 575 -19.93 1.81 -58.25
CA PHE A 575 -18.96 0.82 -58.75
C PHE A 575 -17.93 0.26 -57.73
N LEU A 576 -17.58 -1.03 -57.89
CA LEU A 576 -16.60 -1.76 -57.07
C LEU A 576 -15.28 -1.96 -57.80
N ALA A 577 -14.18 -1.66 -57.11
CA ALA A 577 -12.82 -1.97 -57.50
C ALA A 577 -12.33 -3.20 -56.70
N SER A 578 -11.87 -4.24 -57.39
CA SER A 578 -11.13 -5.36 -56.78
C SER A 578 -9.67 -5.30 -57.18
N ASP A 579 -8.77 -5.71 -56.29
CA ASP A 579 -7.38 -5.96 -56.62
C ASP A 579 -7.17 -7.40 -57.19
N ASN A 580 -5.91 -7.87 -57.21
CA ASN A 580 -5.56 -9.27 -57.41
C ASN A 580 -4.55 -9.81 -56.36
N GLY A 581 -4.53 -9.21 -55.17
CA GLY A 581 -3.75 -9.63 -54.01
C GLY A 581 -4.23 -10.95 -53.40
N ILE A 582 -3.60 -11.35 -52.30
CA ILE A 582 -3.93 -12.59 -51.58
C ILE A 582 -3.91 -12.27 -50.06
N PRO A 583 -5.07 -12.22 -49.38
CA PRO A 583 -6.43 -12.35 -49.92
C PRO A 583 -6.79 -11.20 -50.86
N PRO A 584 -7.64 -11.42 -51.88
CA PRO A 584 -8.09 -10.34 -52.74
C PRO A 584 -9.05 -9.43 -51.97
N MET A 585 -8.78 -8.13 -51.98
CA MET A 585 -9.61 -7.12 -51.34
C MET A 585 -10.38 -6.34 -52.40
N SER A 586 -11.33 -5.54 -51.93
CA SER A 586 -12.12 -4.67 -52.79
C SER A 586 -12.63 -3.47 -52.00
N GLY A 587 -12.80 -2.35 -52.71
CA GLY A 587 -13.44 -1.17 -52.18
C GLY A 587 -14.46 -0.62 -53.16
N THR A 588 -15.43 0.08 -52.61
CA THR A 588 -16.64 0.50 -53.30
C THR A 588 -16.69 2.02 -53.38
N GLY A 589 -17.37 2.56 -54.39
CA GLY A 589 -17.33 3.99 -54.68
C GLY A 589 -18.61 4.53 -55.27
N THR A 590 -19.30 5.43 -54.56
CA THR A 590 -20.50 6.10 -55.07
C THR A 590 -20.20 7.07 -56.20
N LEU A 591 -20.89 6.94 -57.33
CA LEU A 591 -21.16 7.97 -58.34
C LEU A 591 -22.57 8.56 -58.12
N GLN A 592 -22.65 9.89 -57.99
CA GLN A 592 -23.91 10.63 -57.96
C GLN A 592 -24.06 11.43 -59.24
N ILE A 593 -25.04 11.08 -60.07
CA ILE A 593 -25.38 11.80 -61.29
C ILE A 593 -26.53 12.75 -60.97
N TYR A 594 -26.24 14.04 -60.91
CA TYR A 594 -27.27 15.08 -60.83
C TYR A 594 -27.83 15.32 -62.22
N LEU A 595 -29.04 14.84 -62.46
CA LEU A 595 -29.74 15.01 -63.73
C LEU A 595 -30.31 16.44 -63.81
N LEU A 596 -30.02 17.11 -64.92
CA LEU A 596 -30.52 18.44 -65.23
C LEU A 596 -31.75 18.28 -66.12
N ASP A 597 -32.85 18.81 -65.60
CA ASP A 597 -34.19 18.86 -66.21
C ASP A 597 -34.18 19.51 -67.60
N ILE A 598 -34.69 18.80 -68.60
CA ILE A 598 -35.01 19.33 -69.94
C ILE A 598 -36.52 19.27 -70.17
N ASN A 599 -37.06 20.15 -71.04
CA ASN A 599 -38.49 20.15 -71.35
C ASN A 599 -38.86 18.96 -72.25
N ASP A 600 -39.09 17.80 -71.64
CA ASP A 600 -39.26 16.48 -72.26
C ASP A 600 -40.71 15.95 -72.10
N ASN A 601 -41.39 16.29 -71.01
CA ASN A 601 -42.81 15.96 -70.85
C ASN A 601 -43.72 16.99 -71.55
N ALA A 602 -45.04 16.90 -71.34
CA ALA A 602 -45.98 17.83 -71.94
C ALA A 602 -47.29 17.86 -71.14
N PRO A 603 -47.84 19.06 -70.84
CA PRO A 603 -48.79 19.22 -69.75
C PRO A 603 -50.15 18.57 -70.01
N GLN A 604 -50.74 17.99 -68.97
CA GLN A 604 -52.02 17.28 -69.00
C GLN A 604 -53.06 17.98 -68.10
N VAL A 605 -54.33 18.02 -68.48
CA VAL A 605 -55.38 18.63 -67.64
C VAL A 605 -55.61 17.83 -66.35
N LEU A 606 -55.70 18.56 -65.23
CA LEU A 606 -56.10 18.04 -63.93
C LEU A 606 -57.24 18.92 -63.36
N PRO A 607 -58.37 18.34 -62.90
CA PRO A 607 -58.72 16.92 -62.99
C PRO A 607 -58.96 16.47 -64.45
N GLN A 608 -58.86 15.16 -64.72
CA GLN A 608 -59.18 14.62 -66.06
C GLN A 608 -60.69 14.46 -66.28
N GLU A 609 -61.46 14.23 -65.22
CA GLU A 609 -62.92 14.16 -65.23
C GLU A 609 -63.49 15.17 -64.21
N ALA A 610 -64.55 15.88 -64.59
CA ALA A 610 -65.23 16.89 -63.76
C ALA A 610 -66.75 16.79 -63.95
N GLU A 611 -67.52 17.06 -62.90
CA GLU A 611 -68.99 17.10 -62.96
C GLU A 611 -69.50 18.55 -62.92
N ILE A 612 -70.59 18.85 -63.64
CA ILE A 612 -71.25 20.16 -63.64
C ILE A 612 -72.77 20.02 -63.81
N CYS A 613 -73.52 21.01 -63.33
CA CYS A 613 -74.98 21.05 -63.41
C CYS A 613 -75.51 21.55 -64.77
N GLU A 614 -76.66 21.02 -65.23
CA GLU A 614 -77.36 21.46 -66.47
C GLU A 614 -77.61 22.99 -66.51
N THR A 615 -77.93 23.59 -65.36
CA THR A 615 -77.99 25.05 -65.16
C THR A 615 -76.93 25.47 -64.13
N PRO A 616 -75.72 25.87 -64.57
CA PRO A 616 -74.65 26.20 -63.64
C PRO A 616 -74.83 27.58 -62.99
N ASP A 617 -74.70 27.61 -61.66
CA ASP A 617 -74.33 28.82 -60.91
C ASP A 617 -72.89 29.27 -61.29
N PRO A 618 -72.41 30.46 -60.88
CA PRO A 618 -71.08 30.96 -61.26
C PRO A 618 -69.88 30.20 -60.63
N ASN A 619 -70.10 29.00 -60.09
CA ASN A 619 -69.04 28.06 -59.72
C ASN A 619 -68.55 27.31 -60.96
N SER A 620 -67.47 27.85 -61.51
CA SER A 620 -66.67 27.31 -62.60
C SER A 620 -66.00 25.96 -62.34
N ILE A 621 -65.67 25.22 -63.39
CA ILE A 621 -64.67 24.15 -63.32
C ILE A 621 -63.28 24.79 -63.26
N ASN A 622 -62.63 24.75 -62.09
CA ASN A 622 -61.23 25.11 -61.97
C ASN A 622 -60.37 23.95 -62.47
N ILE A 623 -59.40 24.25 -63.34
CA ILE A 623 -58.41 23.29 -63.85
C ILE A 623 -57.00 23.80 -63.59
N THR A 624 -56.08 22.86 -63.41
CA THR A 624 -54.63 23.07 -63.44
C THR A 624 -54.02 22.14 -64.49
N ALA A 625 -52.74 22.31 -64.78
CA ALA A 625 -51.97 21.26 -65.45
C ALA A 625 -51.36 20.31 -64.40
N LEU A 626 -51.11 19.09 -64.84
CA LEU A 626 -50.09 18.19 -64.31
C LEU A 626 -48.99 18.09 -65.35
N ASP A 627 -47.76 18.34 -64.94
CA ASP A 627 -46.55 18.02 -65.70
C ASP A 627 -45.59 17.22 -64.82
N TYR A 628 -44.61 16.57 -65.45
CA TYR A 628 -43.58 15.80 -64.73
C TYR A 628 -42.21 16.51 -64.70
N ASP A 629 -41.99 17.45 -65.62
CA ASP A 629 -40.83 18.35 -65.60
C ASP A 629 -40.91 19.32 -64.40
N ILE A 630 -39.81 20.02 -64.07
CA ILE A 630 -39.79 21.00 -62.95
C ILE A 630 -39.68 22.44 -63.44
N ASP A 631 -39.91 23.42 -62.56
CA ASP A 631 -39.72 24.84 -62.89
C ASP A 631 -38.25 25.09 -63.33
N PRO A 632 -38.00 25.72 -64.50
CA PRO A 632 -38.93 26.55 -65.28
C PRO A 632 -39.60 25.85 -66.47
N ASN A 633 -39.35 24.56 -66.69
CA ASN A 633 -39.89 23.84 -67.83
C ASN A 633 -41.40 23.62 -67.70
N ALA A 634 -41.88 23.28 -66.49
CA ALA A 634 -43.31 23.15 -66.20
C ALA A 634 -44.08 24.50 -66.13
N GLY A 635 -44.22 25.09 -64.93
CA GLY A 635 -45.05 26.27 -64.72
C GLY A 635 -44.36 27.59 -65.12
N PRO A 636 -45.10 28.66 -65.49
CA PRO A 636 -46.57 28.77 -65.50
C PRO A 636 -47.25 28.44 -66.85
N PHE A 637 -48.28 27.60 -66.83
CA PHE A 637 -48.94 27.05 -68.02
C PHE A 637 -49.88 28.03 -68.76
N ALA A 638 -49.89 27.98 -70.09
CA ALA A 638 -50.89 28.64 -70.94
C ALA A 638 -51.99 27.66 -71.36
N PHE A 639 -53.24 28.00 -71.06
CA PHE A 639 -54.42 27.18 -71.38
C PHE A 639 -55.27 27.85 -72.46
N ASP A 640 -55.58 27.12 -73.54
CA ASP A 640 -56.35 27.62 -74.68
C ASP A 640 -57.40 26.60 -75.17
N LEU A 641 -58.47 27.09 -75.77
CA LEU A 641 -59.49 26.22 -76.40
C LEU A 641 -59.24 26.13 -77.91
N PRO A 642 -59.22 24.91 -78.49
CA PRO A 642 -58.92 24.72 -79.91
C PRO A 642 -59.96 25.40 -80.82
N LEU A 643 -59.50 25.82 -82.00
CA LEU A 643 -60.34 26.51 -82.98
C LEU A 643 -61.31 25.57 -83.71
N SER A 644 -61.12 24.26 -83.59
CA SER A 644 -61.96 23.23 -84.20
C SER A 644 -62.11 22.02 -83.24
N PRO A 645 -63.30 21.43 -83.12
CA PRO A 645 -64.59 21.88 -83.68
C PRO A 645 -65.11 23.18 -83.04
N VAL A 646 -65.71 24.04 -83.87
CA VAL A 646 -66.22 25.38 -83.51
C VAL A 646 -67.26 25.35 -82.37
N THR A 647 -67.91 24.20 -82.16
CA THR A 647 -68.84 23.97 -81.04
C THR A 647 -68.20 24.19 -79.67
N ILE A 648 -66.92 23.87 -79.49
CA ILE A 648 -66.23 24.00 -78.20
C ILE A 648 -66.10 25.46 -77.80
N LYS A 649 -65.42 26.28 -78.62
CA LYS A 649 -65.20 27.72 -78.35
C LYS A 649 -66.48 28.58 -78.45
N ARG A 650 -67.61 27.96 -78.83
CA ARG A 650 -68.96 28.53 -78.76
C ARG A 650 -69.66 28.21 -77.43
N ASN A 651 -69.60 26.96 -76.99
CA ASN A 651 -70.28 26.48 -75.79
C ASN A 651 -69.47 26.82 -74.51
N TRP A 652 -68.14 26.76 -74.58
CA TRP A 652 -67.20 26.93 -73.48
C TRP A 652 -66.30 28.15 -73.69
N THR A 653 -65.84 28.72 -72.59
CA THR A 653 -64.83 29.78 -72.52
C THR A 653 -63.86 29.48 -71.39
N ILE A 654 -62.57 29.68 -71.64
CA ILE A 654 -61.52 29.53 -70.63
C ILE A 654 -61.01 30.91 -70.21
N THR A 655 -60.83 31.10 -68.91
CA THR A 655 -60.33 32.34 -68.29
C THR A 655 -59.19 31.99 -67.34
N ARG A 656 -57.98 32.49 -67.63
CA ARG A 656 -56.79 32.25 -66.79
C ARG A 656 -56.94 32.97 -65.45
N LEU A 657 -56.71 32.27 -64.33
CA LEU A 657 -56.80 32.85 -62.98
C LEU A 657 -55.45 33.41 -62.53
N ASN A 658 -54.38 32.63 -62.71
CA ASN A 658 -53.01 33.00 -62.36
C ASN A 658 -52.01 32.28 -63.31
N GLY A 659 -50.80 31.98 -62.84
CA GLY A 659 -49.82 31.22 -63.63
C GLY A 659 -50.34 29.85 -64.06
N ASP A 660 -50.90 29.10 -63.11
CA ASP A 660 -50.95 27.63 -63.20
C ASP A 660 -52.40 27.10 -63.23
N PHE A 661 -53.35 27.93 -62.79
CA PHE A 661 -54.77 27.62 -62.78
C PHE A 661 -55.53 28.42 -63.83
N ALA A 662 -56.39 27.71 -64.55
CA ALA A 662 -57.40 28.29 -65.44
C ALA A 662 -58.80 27.89 -64.99
N GLN A 663 -59.78 28.64 -65.47
CA GLN A 663 -61.17 28.51 -65.11
C GLN A 663 -61.98 28.24 -66.37
N LEU A 664 -62.56 27.05 -66.48
CA LEU A 664 -63.43 26.67 -67.59
C LEU A 664 -64.89 27.00 -67.24
N ASN A 665 -65.47 27.89 -68.03
CA ASN A 665 -66.78 28.46 -67.84
C ASN A 665 -67.71 28.13 -69.02
N LEU A 666 -68.94 27.69 -68.73
CA LEU A 666 -69.97 27.48 -69.74
C LEU A 666 -70.55 28.82 -70.19
N LYS A 667 -70.57 29.08 -71.50
CA LYS A 667 -71.04 30.34 -72.11
C LYS A 667 -72.54 30.33 -72.44
N ILE A 668 -73.12 29.13 -72.55
CA ILE A 668 -74.53 28.89 -72.81
C ILE A 668 -75.28 28.64 -71.50
N LYS A 669 -76.54 29.08 -71.42
CA LYS A 669 -77.33 29.06 -70.17
C LYS A 669 -77.87 27.68 -69.74
N PHE A 670 -77.72 26.69 -70.61
CA PHE A 670 -78.22 25.34 -70.44
C PHE A 670 -77.38 24.40 -71.30
N LEU A 671 -77.10 23.21 -70.77
CA LEU A 671 -76.49 22.09 -71.47
C LEU A 671 -77.23 20.82 -71.00
N GLU A 672 -77.52 19.91 -71.93
CA GLU A 672 -78.28 18.68 -71.64
C GLU A 672 -77.43 17.70 -70.82
N ALA A 673 -78.04 16.92 -69.92
CA ALA A 673 -77.32 15.88 -69.18
C ALA A 673 -76.62 14.86 -70.12
N GLY A 674 -75.35 14.58 -69.85
CA GLY A 674 -74.48 13.76 -70.71
C GLY A 674 -72.99 14.03 -70.51
N ILE A 675 -72.14 13.22 -71.14
CA ILE A 675 -70.68 13.34 -71.05
C ILE A 675 -70.16 14.15 -72.25
N TYR A 676 -69.48 15.25 -71.99
CA TYR A 676 -68.86 16.13 -72.98
C TYR A 676 -67.34 16.07 -72.89
N GLU A 677 -66.70 15.65 -73.98
CA GLU A 677 -65.24 15.70 -74.10
C GLU A 677 -64.82 17.10 -74.58
N VAL A 678 -64.15 17.84 -73.68
CA VAL A 678 -63.66 19.20 -73.91
C VAL A 678 -62.14 19.15 -74.09
N PRO A 679 -61.61 19.13 -75.32
CA PRO A 679 -60.18 19.21 -75.55
C PRO A 679 -59.68 20.62 -75.23
N ILE A 680 -58.60 20.68 -74.45
CA ILE A 680 -57.94 21.89 -73.97
C ILE A 680 -56.47 21.79 -74.42
N ILE A 681 -56.00 22.82 -75.11
CA ILE A 681 -54.59 22.97 -75.43
C ILE A 681 -53.91 23.51 -74.17
N ILE A 682 -52.91 22.81 -73.66
CA ILE A 682 -52.04 23.30 -72.59
C ILE A 682 -50.63 23.39 -73.17
N THR A 683 -49.96 24.51 -72.89
CA THR A 683 -48.57 24.78 -73.25
C THR A 683 -47.81 25.15 -71.98
N ASP A 684 -46.64 24.58 -71.80
CA ASP A 684 -45.74 24.83 -70.67
C ASP A 684 -44.89 26.12 -70.86
N SER A 685 -43.92 26.35 -69.96
CA SER A 685 -43.01 27.50 -70.00
C SER A 685 -41.56 27.15 -70.39
N GLY A 686 -41.28 25.90 -70.76
CA GLY A 686 -39.96 25.44 -71.15
C GLY A 686 -39.44 26.03 -72.46
N ASN A 687 -38.20 25.68 -72.81
CA ASN A 687 -37.55 26.17 -74.03
C ASN A 687 -36.74 25.06 -74.73
N PRO A 688 -37.24 24.48 -75.84
CA PRO A 688 -38.47 24.82 -76.54
C PRO A 688 -39.73 24.45 -75.73
N PRO A 689 -40.80 25.27 -75.74
CA PRO A 689 -42.03 24.95 -75.03
C PRO A 689 -42.74 23.80 -75.74
N LYS A 690 -43.31 22.88 -74.98
CA LYS A 690 -44.14 21.79 -75.49
C LYS A 690 -45.61 22.18 -75.33
N SER A 691 -46.48 21.41 -75.98
CA SER A 691 -47.91 21.62 -75.91
C SER A 691 -48.67 20.35 -76.26
N ASN A 692 -49.78 20.14 -75.56
CA ASN A 692 -50.58 18.93 -75.66
C ASN A 692 -52.07 19.28 -75.71
N ILE A 693 -52.86 18.44 -76.38
CA ILE A 693 -54.31 18.59 -76.45
C ILE A 693 -54.92 17.54 -75.52
N SER A 694 -55.04 17.90 -74.24
CA SER A 694 -55.61 17.03 -73.22
C SER A 694 -57.14 17.13 -73.21
N ILE A 695 -57.83 16.03 -72.94
CA ILE A 695 -59.31 15.97 -72.98
C ILE A 695 -59.84 15.97 -71.56
N LEU A 696 -60.49 17.06 -71.17
CA LEU A 696 -61.29 17.12 -69.95
C LEU A 696 -62.67 16.49 -70.23
N ARG A 697 -63.05 15.47 -69.45
CA ARG A 697 -64.40 14.92 -69.49
C ARG A 697 -65.30 15.67 -68.54
N VAL A 698 -66.25 16.42 -69.09
CA VAL A 698 -67.25 17.14 -68.31
C VAL A 698 -68.56 16.37 -68.35
N LYS A 699 -68.93 15.75 -67.23
CA LYS A 699 -70.22 15.07 -67.07
C LYS A 699 -71.26 16.05 -66.55
N VAL A 700 -72.31 16.25 -67.34
CA VAL A 700 -73.43 17.16 -67.03
C VAL A 700 -74.56 16.35 -66.41
N CYS A 701 -75.05 16.78 -65.24
CA CYS A 701 -76.07 16.10 -64.46
C CYS A 701 -77.22 17.04 -64.07
N GLN A 702 -78.37 16.48 -63.68
CA GLN A 702 -79.51 17.27 -63.19
C GLN A 702 -79.24 17.86 -61.80
N CYS A 703 -79.67 19.11 -61.61
CA CYS A 703 -79.37 19.95 -60.45
C CYS A 703 -80.35 19.72 -59.29
N ASP A 704 -79.85 19.72 -58.06
CA ASP A 704 -80.65 19.81 -56.85
C ASP A 704 -80.97 21.27 -56.46
N SER A 705 -81.58 21.47 -55.28
CA SER A 705 -81.92 22.82 -54.77
C SER A 705 -80.73 23.64 -54.24
N ASN A 706 -79.53 23.06 -54.14
CA ASN A 706 -78.29 23.73 -53.75
C ASN A 706 -77.34 23.98 -54.95
N GLY A 707 -77.61 23.37 -56.11
CA GLY A 707 -76.78 23.46 -57.30
C GLY A 707 -75.81 22.29 -57.49
N ASP A 708 -76.00 21.19 -56.74
CA ASP A 708 -75.19 19.96 -56.85
C ASP A 708 -75.83 18.93 -57.80
N CYS A 709 -75.00 18.05 -58.37
CA CYS A 709 -75.39 17.02 -59.34
C CYS A 709 -76.07 15.81 -58.67
N THR A 710 -77.29 15.44 -59.09
CA THR A 710 -78.05 14.30 -58.52
C THR A 710 -78.49 13.25 -59.54
N ASP A 711 -77.54 12.52 -60.12
CA ASP A 711 -77.84 11.32 -60.93
C ASP A 711 -78.16 10.11 -60.03
N VAL A 712 -79.42 9.99 -59.60
CA VAL A 712 -79.92 8.82 -58.87
C VAL A 712 -80.45 7.77 -59.84
N ASP A 713 -79.55 7.02 -60.47
CA ASP A 713 -79.95 5.94 -61.37
C ASP A 713 -80.60 4.77 -60.58
N ARG A 714 -81.76 4.32 -61.05
CA ARG A 714 -82.74 3.60 -60.21
C ARG A 714 -82.51 2.09 -60.16
N ILE A 715 -81.69 1.62 -59.22
CA ILE A 715 -81.76 0.21 -58.79
C ILE A 715 -82.96 0.02 -57.85
N VAL A 716 -84.15 -0.10 -58.46
CA VAL A 716 -85.37 -0.57 -57.79
C VAL A 716 -85.75 -1.94 -58.36
N GLY A 717 -85.92 -2.95 -57.49
CA GLY A 717 -86.61 -4.19 -57.87
C GLY A 717 -85.80 -5.49 -57.92
N ALA A 718 -84.62 -5.56 -57.29
CA ALA A 718 -83.95 -6.84 -57.00
C ALA A 718 -84.08 -7.17 -55.49
N GLY A 719 -85.26 -7.65 -55.08
CA GLY A 719 -85.44 -8.14 -53.71
C GLY A 719 -84.52 -9.33 -53.45
N LEU A 720 -83.62 -9.24 -52.46
CA LEU A 720 -82.76 -10.35 -52.07
C LEU A 720 -83.63 -11.51 -51.59
N GLY A 721 -83.80 -12.52 -52.45
CA GLY A 721 -84.38 -13.79 -52.05
C GLY A 721 -83.57 -14.41 -50.90
N THR A 722 -84.17 -15.33 -50.15
CA THR A 722 -83.51 -15.95 -48.99
C THR A 722 -82.16 -16.58 -49.34
N GLY A 723 -81.99 -17.09 -50.57
CA GLY A 723 -80.71 -17.55 -51.10
C GLY A 723 -79.62 -16.48 -51.18
N ALA A 724 -79.95 -15.20 -51.42
CA ALA A 724 -79.00 -14.09 -51.43
C ALA A 724 -78.64 -13.60 -50.01
N ILE A 725 -79.59 -13.66 -49.06
CA ILE A 725 -79.29 -13.42 -47.64
C ILE A 725 -78.40 -14.54 -47.09
N ILE A 726 -78.68 -15.79 -47.46
CA ILE A 726 -77.82 -16.95 -47.18
C ILE A 726 -76.46 -16.81 -47.89
N ALA A 727 -76.40 -16.30 -49.12
CA ALA A 727 -75.14 -16.04 -49.82
C ALA A 727 -74.33 -14.92 -49.15
N ILE A 728 -74.95 -13.85 -48.64
CA ILE A 728 -74.24 -12.80 -47.88
C ILE A 728 -73.78 -13.34 -46.52
N LEU A 729 -74.59 -14.12 -45.81
CA LEU A 729 -74.15 -14.81 -44.59
C LEU A 729 -73.01 -15.79 -44.87
N LEU A 730 -73.07 -16.55 -45.96
CA LEU A 730 -71.97 -17.40 -46.42
C LEU A 730 -70.75 -16.57 -46.82
N CYS A 731 -70.88 -15.43 -47.51
CA CYS A 731 -69.76 -14.55 -47.84
C CYS A 731 -69.15 -13.89 -46.60
N ILE A 732 -69.93 -13.54 -45.58
CA ILE A 732 -69.43 -13.02 -44.30
C ILE A 732 -68.76 -14.13 -43.49
N ILE A 733 -69.31 -15.35 -43.48
CA ILE A 733 -68.69 -16.53 -42.86
C ILE A 733 -67.41 -16.92 -43.62
N ILE A 734 -67.40 -16.84 -44.95
CA ILE A 734 -66.21 -17.06 -45.80
C ILE A 734 -65.20 -15.92 -45.60
N LEU A 735 -65.61 -14.67 -45.38
CA LEU A 735 -64.71 -13.58 -45.01
C LEU A 735 -64.12 -13.78 -43.61
N LEU A 736 -64.91 -14.22 -42.62
CA LEU A 736 -64.41 -14.54 -41.28
C LEU A 736 -63.50 -15.78 -41.29
N ILE A 737 -63.80 -16.78 -42.13
CA ILE A 737 -62.92 -17.93 -42.38
C ILE A 737 -61.69 -17.51 -43.17
N LEU A 738 -61.77 -16.56 -44.11
CA LEU A 738 -60.61 -16.01 -44.83
C LEU A 738 -59.76 -15.12 -43.94
N VAL A 739 -60.33 -14.39 -42.98
CA VAL A 739 -59.58 -13.60 -41.99
C VAL A 739 -58.96 -14.52 -40.94
N LEU A 740 -59.66 -15.55 -40.46
CA LEU A 740 -59.06 -16.59 -39.62
C LEU A 740 -57.99 -17.38 -40.39
N MET A 741 -58.22 -17.71 -41.65
CA MET A 741 -57.21 -18.32 -42.52
C MET A 741 -56.08 -17.34 -42.83
N PHE A 742 -56.29 -16.02 -42.90
CA PHE A 742 -55.24 -15.02 -43.10
C PHE A 742 -54.39 -14.85 -41.84
N VAL A 743 -55.00 -14.88 -40.64
CA VAL A 743 -54.29 -14.89 -39.36
C VAL A 743 -53.54 -16.21 -39.15
N VAL A 744 -54.15 -17.35 -39.46
CA VAL A 744 -53.49 -18.67 -39.44
C VAL A 744 -52.43 -18.78 -40.55
N TRP A 745 -52.63 -18.14 -41.70
CA TRP A 745 -51.67 -18.09 -42.81
C TRP A 745 -50.52 -17.14 -42.50
N MET A 746 -50.71 -16.00 -41.84
CA MET A 746 -49.59 -15.23 -41.26
C MET A 746 -48.81 -16.12 -40.28
N LYS A 747 -49.50 -16.67 -39.28
CA LYS A 747 -48.91 -17.55 -38.25
C LYS A 747 -48.35 -18.88 -38.76
N ARG A 748 -48.53 -19.18 -40.06
CA ARG A 748 -47.96 -20.32 -40.80
C ARG A 748 -46.90 -19.89 -41.81
N ARG A 749 -47.01 -18.70 -42.40
CA ARG A 749 -46.03 -18.07 -43.31
C ARG A 749 -44.80 -17.60 -42.54
N ASP A 750 -44.95 -17.31 -41.25
CA ASP A 750 -43.86 -17.20 -40.28
C ASP A 750 -43.07 -18.52 -40.13
N LYS A 751 -43.65 -19.68 -40.45
CA LYS A 751 -42.98 -21.00 -40.49
C LYS A 751 -42.52 -21.46 -41.88
N GLU A 752 -42.93 -20.79 -42.95
CA GLU A 752 -42.63 -21.19 -44.34
C GLU A 752 -41.66 -20.22 -45.05
N ARG A 753 -41.11 -19.21 -44.35
CA ARG A 753 -40.15 -18.23 -44.90
C ARG A 753 -38.65 -18.53 -44.69
N GLN A 754 -38.28 -19.65 -44.07
CA GLN A 754 -36.88 -20.03 -43.81
C GLN A 754 -36.26 -20.97 -44.87
N ALA A 755 -36.67 -20.90 -46.14
CA ALA A 755 -36.04 -21.70 -47.20
C ALA A 755 -36.00 -20.97 -48.56
N LYS A 756 -34.86 -21.10 -49.27
CA LYS A 756 -34.56 -20.68 -50.67
C LYS A 756 -34.37 -19.16 -50.89
N GLN A 757 -33.27 -18.55 -50.46
CA GLN A 757 -31.89 -18.66 -50.99
C GLN A 757 -31.66 -17.91 -52.33
N LEU A 758 -30.79 -16.89 -52.27
CA LEU A 758 -29.94 -16.28 -53.31
C LEU A 758 -30.56 -15.76 -54.63
N LEU A 759 -30.40 -14.46 -54.90
CA LEU A 759 -29.46 -13.96 -55.91
C LEU A 759 -29.26 -12.43 -55.83
N ILE A 760 -27.99 -12.03 -55.68
CA ILE A 760 -27.32 -10.77 -56.07
C ILE A 760 -28.24 -9.56 -56.39
N ASP A 761 -28.41 -8.64 -55.43
CA ASP A 761 -27.72 -7.32 -55.33
C ASP A 761 -27.72 -6.41 -56.62
N PRO A 762 -26.85 -5.38 -56.82
CA PRO A 762 -25.99 -4.61 -55.87
C PRO A 762 -26.17 -3.03 -55.74
N GLU A 763 -25.12 -2.15 -55.81
CA GLU A 763 -24.94 -0.63 -55.86
C GLU A 763 -25.56 0.23 -54.72
N ASP A 764 -25.26 -0.16 -53.47
CA ASP A 764 -24.43 0.53 -52.42
C ASP A 764 -24.64 2.06 -52.12
N ASP A 765 -23.94 2.76 -51.20
CA ASP A 765 -22.65 2.57 -50.49
C ASP A 765 -22.62 3.48 -49.21
N VAL A 766 -21.94 3.25 -48.08
CA VAL A 766 -21.68 2.08 -47.19
C VAL A 766 -21.40 2.60 -45.77
N ARG A 767 -21.68 1.80 -44.73
CA ARG A 767 -20.64 1.22 -43.85
C ARG A 767 -21.21 0.17 -42.88
N ASP A 768 -21.46 -0.98 -43.49
CA ASP A 768 -21.51 -2.31 -42.92
C ASP A 768 -20.12 -2.75 -42.36
N ASN A 769 -19.93 -3.89 -41.68
CA ASN A 769 -20.87 -4.97 -41.36
C ASN A 769 -20.62 -5.62 -39.98
N ILE A 770 -21.55 -6.48 -39.56
CA ILE A 770 -21.40 -7.45 -38.47
C ILE A 770 -20.83 -8.76 -39.03
N LEU A 771 -19.85 -9.37 -38.35
CA LEU A 771 -19.52 -10.77 -38.57
C LEU A 771 -20.34 -11.67 -37.63
N LYS A 772 -21.12 -12.59 -38.20
CA LYS A 772 -21.58 -13.79 -37.49
C LYS A 772 -21.65 -14.95 -38.49
N TYR A 773 -20.76 -15.92 -38.32
CA TYR A 773 -20.85 -17.22 -39.00
C TYR A 773 -21.76 -18.15 -38.18
N ASP A 774 -22.72 -18.78 -38.84
CA ASP A 774 -23.43 -19.98 -38.37
C ASP A 774 -23.70 -20.86 -39.61
N GLU A 775 -22.77 -21.74 -40.01
CA GLU A 775 -22.96 -22.69 -41.12
C GLU A 775 -22.17 -24.00 -40.86
N GLU A 776 -22.70 -25.12 -41.35
CA GLU A 776 -22.21 -26.52 -41.22
C GLU A 776 -22.18 -27.12 -39.78
N GLY A 777 -22.67 -28.34 -39.53
CA GLY A 777 -23.44 -29.25 -40.39
C GLY A 777 -23.63 -30.66 -39.81
N GLY A 778 -24.84 -31.00 -39.37
CA GLY A 778 -25.21 -32.33 -38.82
C GLY A 778 -24.83 -32.53 -37.34
N GLY A 779 -25.46 -33.44 -36.60
CA GLY A 779 -26.57 -34.35 -36.93
C GLY A 779 -26.56 -35.58 -36.02
N GLU A 780 -27.75 -36.09 -35.63
CA GLU A 780 -27.95 -37.23 -34.70
C GLU A 780 -27.50 -36.95 -33.23
N GLU A 781 -28.16 -37.45 -32.18
CA GLU A 781 -29.46 -38.14 -32.04
C GLU A 781 -30.06 -37.88 -30.63
N ASP A 782 -31.30 -38.33 -30.37
CA ASP A 782 -32.05 -38.05 -29.14
C ASP A 782 -31.48 -38.69 -27.85
N GLN A 783 -31.58 -37.96 -26.73
CA GLN A 783 -31.89 -38.58 -25.43
C GLN A 783 -32.38 -37.57 -24.38
N ASP A 784 -33.62 -37.76 -23.93
CA ASP A 784 -34.17 -37.09 -22.75
C ASP A 784 -33.47 -37.56 -21.47
N TYR A 785 -33.10 -36.63 -20.58
CA TYR A 785 -32.75 -36.94 -19.20
C TYR A 785 -33.67 -36.22 -18.23
N ASP A 786 -34.62 -36.97 -17.68
CA ASP A 786 -35.53 -36.53 -16.63
C ASP A 786 -34.76 -36.28 -15.32
N LEU A 787 -34.90 -35.06 -14.78
CA LEU A 787 -34.26 -34.63 -13.53
C LEU A 787 -34.97 -35.17 -12.26
N SER A 788 -35.97 -36.04 -12.40
CA SER A 788 -36.63 -36.75 -11.28
C SER A 788 -35.74 -37.74 -10.50
N GLN A 789 -34.51 -38.01 -10.97
CA GLN A 789 -33.64 -39.10 -10.49
C GLN A 789 -32.82 -38.82 -9.21
N LEU A 790 -32.87 -37.61 -8.62
CA LEU A 790 -31.98 -37.24 -7.49
C LEU A 790 -32.66 -37.15 -6.11
N GLN A 791 -33.55 -38.11 -5.78
CA GLN A 791 -33.93 -38.41 -4.39
C GLN A 791 -34.61 -39.78 -4.21
N GLN A 792 -33.91 -40.77 -3.61
CA GLN A 792 -34.37 -41.70 -2.53
C GLN A 792 -33.32 -42.81 -2.24
N PRO A 793 -33.41 -43.59 -1.12
CA PRO A 793 -32.22 -44.11 -0.41
C PRO A 793 -32.08 -45.65 -0.30
N ASP A 794 -31.03 -46.04 0.46
CA ASP A 794 -30.80 -47.29 1.22
C ASP A 794 -30.37 -48.61 0.54
N THR A 795 -29.15 -49.08 0.90
CA THR A 795 -28.66 -50.48 1.18
C THR A 795 -27.11 -50.41 1.38
N VAL A 796 -26.41 -50.94 2.41
CA VAL A 796 -26.44 -52.23 3.17
C VAL A 796 -25.95 -53.39 2.28
N GLU A 797 -24.86 -54.16 2.51
CA GLU A 797 -23.94 -54.51 3.64
C GLU A 797 -22.62 -55.15 3.04
N PRO A 798 -21.74 -55.99 3.67
CA PRO A 798 -21.23 -56.15 5.06
C PRO A 798 -19.66 -56.32 5.20
N ASP A 799 -19.13 -56.36 6.45
CA ASP A 799 -17.90 -57.02 7.00
C ASP A 799 -16.52 -57.04 6.25
N ALA A 800 -15.33 -56.93 6.90
CA ALA A 800 -14.86 -57.78 8.00
C ALA A 800 -13.57 -57.31 8.79
N ILE A 801 -13.58 -57.53 10.13
CA ILE A 801 -12.47 -58.02 11.02
C ILE A 801 -11.13 -57.23 11.20
N LYS A 802 -11.05 -56.45 12.31
CA LYS A 802 -10.11 -56.50 13.49
C LYS A 802 -8.56 -56.64 13.32
N PRO A 803 -7.70 -56.09 14.24
CA PRO A 803 -7.83 -56.18 15.71
C PRO A 803 -7.50 -54.91 16.55
N VAL A 804 -7.34 -55.07 17.87
CA VAL A 804 -7.35 -54.04 18.94
C VAL A 804 -5.96 -53.81 19.55
N GLY A 805 -5.60 -52.56 19.91
CA GLY A 805 -4.32 -52.26 20.58
C GLY A 805 -4.15 -50.86 21.19
N ILE A 806 -4.78 -50.61 22.36
CA ILE A 806 -4.39 -49.66 23.44
C ILE A 806 -4.13 -48.17 23.06
N ARG A 807 -5.00 -47.27 23.55
CA ARG A 807 -4.71 -45.83 23.79
C ARG A 807 -5.26 -45.37 25.14
N ARG A 808 -4.43 -44.71 25.96
CA ARG A 808 -4.69 -43.65 26.97
C ARG A 808 -3.33 -42.92 27.18
N LEU A 809 -3.24 -41.66 27.59
CA LEU A 809 -4.21 -40.76 28.21
C LEU A 809 -4.30 -39.41 27.43
N ASP A 810 -5.09 -38.47 27.94
CA ASP A 810 -5.21 -37.04 27.54
C ASP A 810 -6.09 -36.71 26.31
N GLU A 811 -7.39 -37.02 26.43
CA GLU A 811 -8.46 -36.43 25.61
C GLU A 811 -9.28 -35.42 26.43
N ARG A 812 -9.68 -34.29 25.81
CA ARG A 812 -10.62 -33.31 26.37
C ARG A 812 -12.05 -33.56 25.83
N PRO A 813 -13.12 -33.14 26.52
CA PRO A 813 -14.48 -33.57 26.17
C PRO A 813 -14.99 -33.05 24.83
N ILE A 814 -15.48 -33.96 24.00
CA ILE A 814 -16.24 -33.66 22.77
C ILE A 814 -17.60 -33.05 23.16
N HIS A 815 -17.94 -31.90 22.55
CA HIS A 815 -19.32 -31.40 22.56
C HIS A 815 -20.11 -32.04 21.41
N ALA A 816 -21.40 -32.29 21.63
CA ALA A 816 -22.26 -32.90 20.62
C ALA A 816 -22.59 -31.92 19.48
N GLU A 817 -22.68 -32.43 18.26
CA GLU A 817 -23.15 -31.67 17.09
C GLU A 817 -24.65 -31.31 17.25
N PRO A 818 -25.06 -30.07 16.96
CA PRO A 818 -26.46 -29.69 16.99
C PRO A 818 -27.21 -30.25 15.75
N GLN A 819 -28.17 -31.14 15.99
CA GLN A 819 -29.11 -31.55 14.94
C GLN A 819 -30.06 -30.38 14.59
N TYR A 820 -29.97 -29.87 13.36
CA TYR A 820 -30.92 -28.89 12.84
C TYR A 820 -32.32 -29.53 12.69
N PRO A 821 -33.40 -28.85 13.12
CA PRO A 821 -34.75 -29.34 12.90
C PRO A 821 -35.12 -29.29 11.41
N VAL A 822 -35.79 -30.35 10.93
CA VAL A 822 -36.18 -30.46 9.51
C VAL A 822 -37.17 -29.34 9.15
N ARG A 823 -36.80 -28.51 8.17
CA ARG A 823 -37.60 -27.37 7.70
C ARG A 823 -38.96 -27.86 7.18
N SER A 824 -40.05 -27.40 7.79
CA SER A 824 -41.40 -27.84 7.43
C SER A 824 -41.80 -27.34 6.05
N ALA A 825 -42.09 -28.26 5.12
CA ALA A 825 -42.58 -27.92 3.79
C ALA A 825 -44.10 -27.62 3.83
N ALA A 826 -44.44 -26.33 3.77
CA ALA A 826 -45.79 -25.85 3.50
C ALA A 826 -45.92 -25.42 2.02
N PRO A 827 -47.08 -25.60 1.36
CA PRO A 827 -47.18 -25.47 -0.09
C PRO A 827 -47.36 -24.02 -0.58
N HIS A 828 -46.50 -23.61 -1.52
CA HIS A 828 -46.67 -22.48 -2.44
C HIS A 828 -47.24 -21.16 -1.87
N PRO A 829 -46.42 -20.30 -1.24
CA PRO A 829 -46.73 -18.88 -1.14
C PRO A 829 -46.75 -18.26 -2.55
N GLY A 830 -47.85 -17.58 -2.90
CA GLY A 830 -48.08 -17.03 -4.25
C GLY A 830 -47.34 -15.73 -4.56
N ASP A 831 -46.56 -15.20 -3.62
CA ASP A 831 -45.72 -14.02 -3.78
C ASP A 831 -44.34 -14.27 -3.15
N ILE A 832 -43.28 -13.85 -3.84
CA ILE A 832 -41.89 -13.92 -3.39
C ILE A 832 -41.66 -13.03 -2.15
N GLY A 833 -42.44 -11.95 -2.00
CA GLY A 833 -42.38 -11.08 -0.82
C GLY A 833 -42.63 -11.83 0.49
N ASP A 834 -43.62 -12.73 0.53
CA ASP A 834 -43.96 -13.45 1.76
C ASP A 834 -42.94 -14.53 2.10
N PHE A 835 -42.39 -15.24 1.11
CA PHE A 835 -41.28 -16.18 1.33
C PHE A 835 -40.04 -15.50 1.93
N ILE A 836 -39.71 -14.28 1.45
CA ILE A 836 -38.61 -13.48 2.01
C ILE A 836 -38.94 -13.01 3.43
N ASN A 837 -40.17 -12.55 3.69
CA ASN A 837 -40.60 -12.09 5.02
C ASN A 837 -40.62 -13.22 6.06
N GLU A 838 -41.07 -14.42 5.70
CA GLU A 838 -41.02 -15.60 6.59
C GLU A 838 -39.59 -16.10 6.81
N GLY A 839 -38.75 -16.11 5.76
CA GLY A 839 -37.33 -16.43 5.87
C GLY A 839 -36.57 -15.47 6.79
N LEU A 840 -36.85 -14.17 6.70
CA LEU A 840 -36.30 -13.15 7.59
C LEU A 840 -36.76 -13.36 9.04
N LYS A 841 -38.06 -13.57 9.26
CA LYS A 841 -38.62 -13.88 10.59
C LYS A 841 -38.02 -15.13 11.22
N ALA A 842 -37.80 -16.18 10.44
CA ALA A 842 -37.17 -17.40 10.94
C ALA A 842 -35.73 -17.14 11.39
N ALA A 843 -34.95 -16.38 10.60
CA ALA A 843 -33.57 -16.03 10.94
C ALA A 843 -33.44 -15.04 12.12
N ASP A 844 -34.38 -14.11 12.29
CA ASP A 844 -34.39 -13.14 13.40
C ASP A 844 -34.81 -13.73 14.75
N ASN A 845 -35.41 -14.92 14.75
CA ASN A 845 -35.87 -15.61 15.97
C ASN A 845 -35.15 -16.94 16.20
N ASP A 846 -34.05 -17.22 15.51
CA ASP A 846 -33.21 -18.40 15.73
C ASP A 846 -32.40 -18.23 17.03
N PRO A 847 -32.64 -19.05 18.08
CA PRO A 847 -31.94 -18.94 19.36
C PRO A 847 -30.55 -19.61 19.36
N THR A 848 -30.15 -20.26 18.25
CA THR A 848 -28.86 -20.96 18.13
C THR A 848 -27.80 -20.16 17.36
N ALA A 849 -28.20 -19.11 16.64
CA ALA A 849 -27.29 -18.20 15.97
C ALA A 849 -26.51 -17.33 16.99
N PRO A 850 -25.17 -17.30 16.96
CA PRO A 850 -24.40 -16.46 17.87
C PRO A 850 -24.59 -14.97 17.55
N PRO A 851 -24.64 -14.09 18.57
CA PRO A 851 -24.53 -12.65 18.33
C PRO A 851 -23.15 -12.30 17.75
N TYR A 852 -23.08 -11.29 16.89
CA TYR A 852 -21.82 -10.80 16.29
C TYR A 852 -20.91 -10.12 17.32
N ASP A 853 -20.23 -10.93 18.13
CA ASP A 853 -19.28 -10.48 19.16
C ASP A 853 -18.30 -11.61 19.55
N SER A 854 -17.54 -12.13 18.58
CA SER A 854 -16.34 -12.93 18.85
C SER A 854 -15.28 -12.75 17.74
N LEU A 855 -14.03 -12.51 18.15
CA LEU A 855 -12.89 -12.21 17.26
C LEU A 855 -12.34 -13.46 16.52
N LEU A 856 -13.09 -14.57 16.50
CA LEU A 856 -12.66 -15.87 15.98
C LEU A 856 -13.15 -16.16 14.54
N VAL A 857 -13.76 -15.18 13.87
CA VAL A 857 -14.44 -15.35 12.56
C VAL A 857 -13.82 -14.46 11.46
N PHE A 858 -12.56 -14.04 11.61
CA PHE A 858 -11.86 -13.16 10.66
C PHE A 858 -10.58 -13.76 10.03
N ASP A 859 -10.15 -14.96 10.42
CA ASP A 859 -8.93 -15.62 9.91
C ASP A 859 -9.08 -16.22 8.49
N TYR A 860 -10.14 -15.90 7.73
CA TYR A 860 -10.36 -16.50 6.40
C TYR A 860 -11.10 -15.60 5.38
N GLU A 861 -10.71 -14.33 5.24
CA GLU A 861 -11.03 -13.55 4.03
C GLU A 861 -9.98 -13.78 2.94
N GLY A 862 -10.23 -14.76 2.06
CA GLY A 862 -9.48 -14.94 0.82
C GLY A 862 -9.69 -13.75 -0.15
N SER A 863 -8.63 -13.40 -0.90
CA SER A 863 -8.62 -12.26 -1.83
C SER A 863 -9.56 -12.46 -3.03
N GLY A 864 -10.84 -12.12 -2.88
CA GLY A 864 -11.84 -12.30 -3.95
C GLY A 864 -13.18 -11.57 -3.80
N SER A 865 -13.40 -10.75 -2.75
CA SER A 865 -14.66 -10.03 -2.55
C SER A 865 -14.54 -8.55 -2.90
N THR A 866 -15.47 -8.03 -3.71
CA THR A 866 -15.55 -6.60 -4.09
C THR A 866 -16.49 -5.79 -3.19
N ALA A 867 -16.94 -6.35 -2.06
CA ALA A 867 -17.60 -5.60 -1.00
C ALA A 867 -16.57 -4.74 -0.24
N GLY A 868 -16.79 -3.43 -0.16
CA GLY A 868 -15.85 -2.51 0.47
C GLY A 868 -15.71 -2.76 1.99
N SER A 869 -14.46 -2.89 2.44
CA SER A 869 -14.11 -3.07 3.86
C SER A 869 -14.78 -2.02 4.77
N LEU A 870 -15.30 -2.48 5.92
CA LEU A 870 -16.05 -1.65 6.88
C LEU A 870 -15.19 -0.63 7.67
N SER A 871 -13.91 -0.50 7.34
CA SER A 871 -12.96 0.52 7.83
C SER A 871 -13.32 1.98 7.51
N SER A 872 -14.54 2.25 7.04
CA SER A 872 -15.01 3.56 6.54
C SER A 872 -15.96 4.30 7.48
N LEU A 873 -16.35 3.71 8.62
CA LEU A 873 -17.36 4.28 9.53
C LEU A 873 -16.88 5.38 10.49
N ASN A 874 -15.58 5.71 10.54
CA ASN A 874 -15.07 6.74 11.45
C ASN A 874 -14.27 7.86 10.75
N SER A 875 -14.89 8.48 9.75
CA SER A 875 -14.34 9.67 9.06
C SER A 875 -15.43 10.61 8.51
N SER A 876 -16.26 11.17 9.39
CA SER A 876 -17.11 12.33 9.08
C SER A 876 -16.61 13.60 9.76
N SER A 877 -15.87 14.44 9.04
CA SER A 877 -15.24 15.68 9.52
C SER A 877 -16.22 16.85 9.70
N SER A 878 -17.36 16.62 10.34
CA SER A 878 -18.32 17.65 10.73
C SER A 878 -19.10 17.25 11.99
N GLY A 879 -18.93 18.00 13.07
CA GLY A 879 -19.62 17.75 14.35
C GLY A 879 -21.12 18.00 14.27
N GLY A 880 -21.87 16.93 14.05
CA GLY A 880 -23.25 16.75 14.50
C GLY A 880 -23.33 15.40 15.23
N GLU A 881 -24.16 15.32 16.27
CA GLU A 881 -24.42 14.03 16.93
C GLU A 881 -24.97 13.03 15.90
N GLN A 882 -24.40 11.82 15.86
CA GLN A 882 -24.97 10.71 15.12
C GLN A 882 -25.99 10.04 16.04
N ASP A 883 -27.26 10.23 15.71
CA ASP A 883 -28.39 9.60 16.38
C ASP A 883 -28.48 8.13 15.94
N TYR A 884 -28.24 7.21 16.89
CA TYR A 884 -28.19 5.76 16.65
C TYR A 884 -29.49 5.03 17.06
N ASP A 885 -30.54 5.74 17.47
CA ASP A 885 -31.79 5.12 17.96
C ASP A 885 -32.41 4.17 16.93
N TYR A 886 -32.18 4.43 15.63
CA TYR A 886 -32.62 3.61 14.50
C TYR A 886 -32.08 2.17 14.51
N LEU A 887 -31.02 1.86 15.27
CA LEU A 887 -30.51 0.49 15.41
C LEU A 887 -31.53 -0.44 16.10
N ASN A 888 -32.48 0.11 16.87
CA ASN A 888 -33.60 -0.65 17.43
C ASN A 888 -34.57 -1.16 16.35
N ASP A 889 -34.71 -0.45 15.22
CA ASP A 889 -35.61 -0.85 14.13
C ASP A 889 -35.07 -2.04 13.31
N TRP A 890 -33.80 -2.41 13.49
CA TRP A 890 -33.09 -3.41 12.67
C TRP A 890 -33.26 -4.85 13.18
N GLY A 891 -34.07 -5.06 14.23
CA GLY A 891 -34.50 -6.38 14.69
C GLY A 891 -33.67 -6.97 15.84
N PRO A 892 -34.12 -8.12 16.41
CA PRO A 892 -33.61 -8.63 17.69
C PRO A 892 -32.10 -8.90 17.71
N ARG A 893 -31.51 -9.27 16.58
CA ARG A 893 -30.09 -9.61 16.45
C ARG A 893 -29.16 -8.39 16.55
N PHE A 894 -29.64 -7.20 16.23
CA PHE A 894 -28.93 -5.93 16.44
C PHE A 894 -29.18 -5.33 17.82
N LYS A 895 -30.06 -5.92 18.64
CA LYS A 895 -30.42 -5.35 19.94
C LYS A 895 -29.23 -5.14 20.88
N LYS A 896 -28.24 -6.04 20.92
CA LYS A 896 -27.04 -5.85 21.75
C LYS A 896 -26.19 -4.64 21.31
N LEU A 897 -26.24 -4.24 20.03
CA LEU A 897 -25.63 -3.01 19.53
C LEU A 897 -26.50 -1.79 19.86
N ALA A 898 -27.83 -1.88 19.73
CA ALA A 898 -28.75 -0.81 20.12
C ALA A 898 -28.68 -0.53 21.64
N ASP A 899 -28.67 -1.57 22.48
CA ASP A 899 -28.48 -1.48 23.94
C ASP A 899 -27.08 -0.90 24.34
N MET A 900 -26.12 -0.88 23.41
CA MET A 900 -24.75 -0.36 23.60
C MET A 900 -24.55 1.08 23.08
N TYR A 901 -25.31 1.50 22.05
CA TYR A 901 -25.12 2.78 21.37
C TYR A 901 -26.36 3.72 21.36
N GLY A 902 -27.54 3.24 21.78
CA GLY A 902 -28.82 3.95 21.71
C GLY A 902 -29.64 3.85 23.01
N GLY A 903 -29.07 4.28 24.14
CA GLY A 903 -29.76 4.26 25.43
C GLY A 903 -29.14 5.18 26.50
N ASP A 904 -29.97 6.02 27.11
CA ASP A 904 -29.67 7.15 28.03
C ASP A 904 -28.92 6.83 29.36
N VAL A 905 -28.36 5.62 29.53
CA VAL A 905 -28.00 5.05 30.84
C VAL A 905 -26.49 4.98 31.11
N TYR A 906 -25.62 4.88 30.09
CA TYR A 906 -24.18 4.64 30.27
C TYR A 906 -23.32 5.89 30.49
N LYS A 907 -23.70 6.72 31.45
CA LYS A 907 -22.73 7.67 32.06
C LYS A 907 -21.73 6.91 32.92
N PHE A 908 -20.48 7.37 32.88
CA PHE A 908 -19.32 6.83 33.62
C PHE A 908 -18.73 5.50 33.10
N CYS A 909 -18.33 5.47 31.81
CA CYS A 909 -16.98 5.07 31.37
C CYS A 909 -16.85 5.18 29.83
N GLU A 910 -16.97 6.39 29.27
CA GLU A 910 -16.99 6.65 27.83
C GLU A 910 -15.65 7.17 27.29
N GLY A 911 -14.92 6.32 26.54
CA GLY A 911 -13.95 6.67 25.46
C GLY A 911 -12.97 7.85 25.63
N ASP A 912 -12.51 8.36 24.49
CA ASP A 912 -11.59 9.51 24.40
C ASP A 912 -12.35 10.84 24.49
N MET A 913 -12.53 11.35 25.71
CA MET A 913 -13.11 12.67 25.94
C MET A 913 -12.17 13.81 25.51
N ILE A 914 -12.59 14.65 24.56
CA ILE A 914 -11.81 15.83 24.13
C ILE A 914 -11.85 16.92 25.22
N VAL A 915 -10.90 16.84 26.17
CA VAL A 915 -10.79 17.77 27.32
C VAL A 915 -10.48 19.20 26.90
N CYS A 916 -9.74 19.41 25.80
CA CYS A 916 -9.43 20.72 25.24
C CYS A 916 -9.08 20.61 23.74
N ALA A 917 -9.22 21.71 23.00
CA ALA A 917 -8.80 21.82 21.60
C ALA A 917 -8.34 23.25 21.27
N ALA A 918 -7.40 23.36 20.34
CA ALA A 918 -6.95 24.62 19.74
C ALA A 918 -6.58 24.38 18.28
N TYR A 919 -6.79 25.37 17.42
CA TYR A 919 -6.57 25.23 15.97
C TYR A 919 -5.75 26.38 15.39
N ALA A 920 -4.90 26.09 14.40
CA ALA A 920 -4.06 27.11 13.76
C ALA A 920 -4.87 28.26 13.11
N HIS A 921 -6.12 28.03 12.73
CA HIS A 921 -7.02 29.09 12.22
C HIS A 921 -7.47 30.12 13.29
N GLU A 922 -7.15 29.89 14.56
CA GLU A 922 -7.33 30.87 15.64
C GLU A 922 -6.18 31.88 15.72
N LEU A 923 -4.98 31.50 15.25
CA LEU A 923 -3.74 32.30 15.38
C LEU A 923 -3.79 33.71 14.77
N PRO A 924 -4.60 34.02 13.73
CA PRO A 924 -4.79 35.40 13.27
C PRO A 924 -5.38 36.35 14.32
N LYS A 925 -6.00 35.85 15.40
CA LYS A 925 -6.37 36.67 16.57
C LYS A 925 -5.15 37.19 17.33
N TYR A 926 -4.10 36.37 17.39
CA TYR A 926 -2.87 36.61 18.16
C TYR A 926 -1.74 37.17 17.28
N GLY A 927 -2.06 37.68 16.08
CA GLY A 927 -1.11 38.36 15.19
C GLY A 927 -0.60 37.53 14.01
N VAL A 928 -0.59 36.19 14.09
CA VAL A 928 -0.11 35.32 13.00
C VAL A 928 -1.16 35.22 11.90
N LYS A 929 -1.13 36.16 10.94
CA LYS A 929 -2.14 36.25 9.84
C LYS A 929 -1.83 35.31 8.65
N VAL A 930 -0.58 34.92 8.50
CA VAL A 930 -0.04 34.13 7.37
C VAL A 930 0.79 32.97 7.91
N GLY A 931 1.09 31.96 7.07
CA GLY A 931 1.98 30.86 7.47
C GLY A 931 1.39 29.83 8.43
N LEU A 932 0.07 29.79 8.59
CA LEU A 932 -0.68 28.94 9.54
C LEU A 932 -0.41 27.42 9.48
N THR A 933 0.37 26.96 8.49
CA THR A 933 0.73 25.56 8.26
C THR A 933 2.23 25.28 8.40
N ASN A 934 3.04 26.23 8.87
CA ASN A 934 4.49 26.03 9.14
C ASN A 934 4.75 25.47 10.55
N TYR A 935 6.03 25.27 10.92
CA TYR A 935 6.42 24.71 12.23
C TYR A 935 6.13 25.68 13.39
N ALA A 936 6.43 26.98 13.22
CA ALA A 936 6.17 28.03 14.20
C ALA A 936 4.67 28.18 14.54
N ALA A 937 3.78 28.09 13.55
CA ALA A 937 2.33 28.09 13.75
C ALA A 937 1.84 26.82 14.48
N ALA A 938 2.47 25.66 14.23
CA ALA A 938 2.18 24.46 15.01
C ALA A 938 2.59 24.62 16.48
N TYR A 939 3.77 25.20 16.75
CA TYR A 939 4.22 25.58 18.09
C TYR A 939 3.24 26.54 18.78
N CYS A 940 2.82 27.62 18.12
CA CYS A 940 1.80 28.53 18.65
C CYS A 940 0.47 27.82 18.96
N THR A 941 0.08 26.83 18.16
CA THR A 941 -1.14 26.04 18.37
C THR A 941 -1.02 25.13 19.61
N GLY A 942 0.16 24.52 19.83
CA GLY A 942 0.47 23.74 21.04
C GLY A 942 0.48 24.61 22.30
N LEU A 943 1.13 25.78 22.23
CA LEU A 943 1.17 26.77 23.31
C LEU A 943 -0.25 27.24 23.70
N LEU A 944 -1.09 27.50 22.69
CA LEU A 944 -2.49 27.87 22.90
C LEU A 944 -3.32 26.72 23.50
N LEU A 945 -3.11 25.47 23.07
CA LEU A 945 -3.76 24.30 23.64
C LEU A 945 -3.43 24.15 25.13
N ALA A 946 -2.15 24.20 25.48
CA ALA A 946 -1.65 24.01 26.83
C ALA A 946 -2.07 25.12 27.79
N ARG A 947 -1.91 26.40 27.40
CA ARG A 947 -2.41 27.54 28.19
C ARG A 947 -3.93 27.46 28.41
N ARG A 948 -4.70 27.07 27.38
CA ARG A 948 -6.16 26.88 27.46
C ARG A 948 -6.57 25.70 28.35
N LEU A 949 -5.80 24.60 28.34
CA LEU A 949 -6.01 23.43 29.19
C LEU A 949 -5.73 23.74 30.66
N LEU A 950 -4.59 24.36 30.97
CA LEU A 950 -4.22 24.71 32.34
C LEU A 950 -5.14 25.80 32.92
N ASN A 951 -5.54 26.79 32.13
CA ASN A 951 -6.51 27.81 32.55
C ASN A 951 -7.89 27.20 32.85
N ARG A 952 -8.34 26.20 32.06
CA ARG A 952 -9.58 25.44 32.31
C ARG A 952 -9.58 24.71 33.67
N PHE A 953 -8.41 24.31 34.17
CA PHE A 953 -8.24 23.65 35.48
C PHE A 953 -7.70 24.58 36.58
N GLY A 954 -7.49 25.87 36.31
CA GLY A 954 -6.96 26.84 37.29
C GLY A 954 -5.47 26.64 37.66
N MET A 955 -4.71 25.92 36.83
CA MET A 955 -3.29 25.57 37.08
C MET A 955 -2.31 26.39 36.23
N ASP A 956 -2.80 27.35 35.45
CA ASP A 956 -2.01 28.21 34.55
C ASP A 956 -0.97 29.09 35.26
N LYS A 957 -1.23 29.45 36.52
CA LYS A 957 -0.31 30.17 37.43
C LYS A 957 0.59 29.26 38.29
N ILE A 958 0.30 27.96 38.33
CA ILE A 958 1.10 26.98 39.09
C ILE A 958 2.22 26.48 38.18
N TYR A 959 1.85 26.10 36.96
CA TYR A 959 2.76 25.73 35.89
C TYR A 959 2.73 26.86 34.86
N GLU A 960 3.60 27.87 34.97
CA GLU A 960 3.65 28.98 34.00
C GLU A 960 4.31 28.57 32.66
N GLY A 961 5.14 27.52 32.68
CA GLY A 961 5.87 27.04 31.51
C GLY A 961 7.10 27.90 31.14
N GLN A 962 7.72 27.62 30.00
CA GLN A 962 8.91 28.33 29.54
C GLN A 962 8.56 29.73 28.98
N VAL A 963 8.81 30.78 29.77
CA VAL A 963 8.47 32.18 29.42
C VAL A 963 9.32 32.71 28.26
N GLU A 964 10.64 32.52 28.32
CA GLU A 964 11.57 32.87 27.23
C GLU A 964 11.91 31.62 26.41
N VAL A 965 11.60 31.66 25.11
CA VAL A 965 11.80 30.53 24.19
C VAL A 965 13.27 30.42 23.79
N THR A 966 14.02 29.58 24.51
CA THR A 966 15.46 29.33 24.24
C THR A 966 15.71 28.28 23.17
N GLY A 967 14.77 27.32 23.02
CA GLY A 967 14.87 26.17 22.11
C GLY A 967 15.34 24.87 22.76
N ASP A 968 15.83 24.92 24.00
CA ASP A 968 16.32 23.78 24.79
C ASP A 968 15.23 22.74 25.10
N GLU A 969 15.61 21.60 25.68
CA GLU A 969 14.66 20.70 26.34
C GLU A 969 14.08 21.37 27.59
N TYR A 970 12.78 21.21 27.82
CA TYR A 970 12.08 21.73 28.99
C TYR A 970 11.14 20.65 29.51
N ASN A 971 11.19 20.36 30.81
CA ASN A 971 10.38 19.31 31.44
C ASN A 971 9.65 19.90 32.66
N VAL A 972 8.38 19.50 32.84
CA VAL A 972 7.51 20.03 33.90
C VAL A 972 7.38 18.98 35.00
N GLU A 973 8.06 19.21 36.12
CA GLU A 973 7.97 18.40 37.33
C GLU A 973 6.75 18.82 38.19
N SER A 974 6.25 17.92 39.04
CA SER A 974 5.16 18.24 39.97
C SER A 974 5.70 18.90 41.24
N ILE A 975 5.01 19.93 41.73
CA ILE A 975 5.44 20.69 42.93
C ILE A 975 4.77 20.12 44.18
N ASP A 976 5.56 19.75 45.19
CA ASP A 976 5.07 19.25 46.47
C ASP A 976 4.04 20.20 47.12
N GLY A 977 2.87 19.65 47.44
CA GLY A 977 1.76 20.40 48.05
C GLY A 977 0.88 21.20 47.08
N GLN A 978 1.14 21.13 45.77
CA GLN A 978 0.25 21.63 44.72
C GLN A 978 -0.44 20.48 43.97
N PRO A 979 -1.48 20.74 43.16
CA PRO A 979 -1.95 19.79 42.15
C PRO A 979 -0.80 19.38 41.23
N GLY A 980 -0.67 18.08 40.94
CA GLY A 980 0.38 17.54 40.08
C GLY A 980 0.34 18.12 38.66
N ALA A 981 1.50 18.12 37.99
CA ALA A 981 1.63 18.61 36.63
C ALA A 981 0.70 17.80 35.69
N PHE A 982 0.03 18.49 34.76
CA PHE A 982 -0.91 17.82 33.85
C PHE A 982 -0.13 16.99 32.82
N THR A 983 -0.04 15.69 33.05
CA THR A 983 0.68 14.76 32.18
C THR A 983 -0.12 14.45 30.92
N CYS A 984 0.50 14.59 29.75
CA CYS A 984 -0.05 14.14 28.48
C CYS A 984 0.95 13.22 27.76
N TYR A 985 0.43 12.32 26.93
CA TYR A 985 1.21 11.57 25.96
C TYR A 985 0.87 12.09 24.55
N LEU A 986 1.87 12.13 23.66
CA LEU A 986 1.61 12.46 22.25
C LEU A 986 1.18 11.19 21.52
N ASP A 987 -0.08 11.14 21.13
CA ASP A 987 -0.52 10.25 20.06
C ASP A 987 -0.36 10.93 18.69
N ALA A 988 0.17 10.19 17.72
CA ALA A 988 0.29 10.57 16.32
C ALA A 988 -0.60 9.69 15.40
N GLY A 989 -1.32 8.73 16.00
CA GLY A 989 -2.06 7.68 15.30
C GLY A 989 -1.15 6.84 14.40
N LEU A 990 -1.71 6.34 13.30
CA LEU A 990 -1.00 5.53 12.31
C LEU A 990 -0.05 6.35 11.39
N ALA A 991 0.16 7.64 11.66
CA ALA A 991 0.95 8.52 10.80
C ALA A 991 2.46 8.37 11.06
N ARG A 992 3.23 7.92 10.05
CA ARG A 992 4.71 7.87 10.13
C ARG A 992 5.30 9.29 10.21
N THR A 993 5.93 9.63 11.33
CA THR A 993 6.51 10.95 11.59
C THR A 993 8.01 11.02 11.27
N THR A 994 8.43 12.04 10.52
CA THR A 994 9.84 12.41 10.31
C THR A 994 10.35 13.41 11.35
N THR A 995 11.67 13.49 11.54
CA THR A 995 12.30 14.57 12.34
C THR A 995 11.95 15.93 11.73
N GLY A 996 11.61 16.91 12.57
CA GLY A 996 11.13 18.23 12.14
C GLY A 996 9.67 18.28 11.69
N ASN A 997 8.90 17.18 11.79
CA ASN A 997 7.46 17.20 11.52
C ASN A 997 6.73 18.16 12.49
N LYS A 998 5.74 18.88 11.97
CA LYS A 998 4.93 19.91 12.64
C LYS A 998 4.25 19.41 13.92
N VAL A 999 3.95 18.11 14.02
CA VAL A 999 3.43 17.48 15.24
C VAL A 999 4.39 17.67 16.44
N PHE A 1000 5.70 17.62 16.21
CA PHE A 1000 6.70 17.88 17.26
C PHE A 1000 6.81 19.36 17.62
N GLY A 1001 6.49 20.26 16.68
CA GLY A 1001 6.32 21.69 16.98
C GLY A 1001 5.14 21.92 17.94
N ALA A 1002 3.99 21.27 17.67
CA ALA A 1002 2.84 21.33 18.57
C ALA A 1002 3.13 20.68 19.95
N LEU A 1003 3.88 19.57 20.00
CA LEU A 1003 4.37 19.00 21.27
C LEU A 1003 5.24 20.01 22.03
N LYS A 1004 6.27 20.58 21.40
CA LYS A 1004 7.18 21.52 22.08
C LYS A 1004 6.44 22.78 22.54
N GLY A 1005 5.51 23.29 21.74
CA GLY A 1005 4.64 24.39 22.13
C GLY A 1005 3.77 24.06 23.34
N ALA A 1006 3.27 22.82 23.45
CA ALA A 1006 2.48 22.38 24.60
C ALA A 1006 3.32 22.17 25.88
N VAL A 1007 4.56 21.69 25.71
CA VAL A 1007 5.58 21.55 26.77
C VAL A 1007 6.01 22.92 27.31
N ASP A 1008 6.39 23.86 26.45
CA ASP A 1008 6.71 25.24 26.82
C ASP A 1008 5.48 25.98 27.36
N GLY A 1009 4.31 25.54 26.90
CA GLY A 1009 2.99 25.88 27.42
C GLY A 1009 2.65 25.23 28.76
N GLY A 1010 3.57 24.51 29.42
CA GLY A 1010 3.47 24.06 30.81
C GLY A 1010 2.83 22.70 31.05
N LEU A 1011 2.68 21.84 30.03
CA LEU A 1011 2.25 20.45 30.20
C LEU A 1011 3.46 19.53 30.40
N SER A 1012 3.29 18.48 31.21
CA SER A 1012 4.31 17.45 31.36
C SER A 1012 4.13 16.40 30.26
N ILE A 1013 5.01 16.39 29.25
CA ILE A 1013 4.93 15.46 28.12
C ILE A 1013 6.27 14.73 28.00
N PRO A 1014 6.33 13.42 28.30
CA PRO A 1014 7.54 12.62 28.07
C PRO A 1014 7.90 12.64 26.58
N HIS A 1015 9.10 13.13 26.26
CA HIS A 1015 9.54 13.33 24.88
C HIS A 1015 11.07 13.16 24.74
N SER A 1016 11.59 13.35 23.53
CA SER A 1016 13.04 13.31 23.25
C SER A 1016 13.39 14.28 22.14
N THR A 1017 14.53 14.96 22.28
CA THR A 1017 15.06 15.95 21.31
C THR A 1017 15.33 15.36 19.92
N LYS A 1018 15.51 14.04 19.79
CA LYS A 1018 15.81 13.30 18.53
C LYS A 1018 14.86 13.55 17.34
N ARG A 1019 13.68 14.13 17.58
CA ARG A 1019 12.67 14.46 16.54
C ARG A 1019 12.45 15.96 16.31
N LEU A 1020 13.13 16.82 17.07
CA LEU A 1020 13.05 18.27 16.95
C LEU A 1020 13.98 18.76 15.82
N PRO A 1021 13.64 19.86 15.11
CA PRO A 1021 14.60 20.56 14.25
C PRO A 1021 15.85 20.97 15.06
N GLY A 1022 17.05 20.78 14.50
CA GLY A 1022 18.30 21.07 15.19
C GLY A 1022 18.96 19.86 15.88
N TYR A 1023 18.31 18.69 15.91
CA TYR A 1023 18.99 17.42 16.21
C TYR A 1023 19.70 16.90 14.97
N ASP A 1024 21.01 16.64 15.06
CA ASP A 1024 21.78 15.96 14.02
C ASP A 1024 21.91 14.46 14.33
N SER A 1025 21.60 13.63 13.33
CA SER A 1025 21.73 12.18 13.42
C SER A 1025 23.15 11.65 13.33
N GLU A 1026 24.10 12.41 12.75
CA GLU A 1026 25.49 11.95 12.58
C GLU A 1026 26.33 12.20 13.86
N SER A 1027 26.33 13.42 14.39
CA SER A 1027 26.97 13.75 15.69
C SER A 1027 26.18 13.25 16.91
N LYS A 1028 24.86 13.05 16.78
CA LYS A 1028 23.89 12.85 17.89
C LYS A 1028 23.70 14.07 18.80
N GLU A 1029 24.20 15.24 18.39
CA GLU A 1029 24.05 16.49 19.15
C GLU A 1029 22.74 17.22 18.83
N PHE A 1030 22.29 18.07 19.77
CA PHE A 1030 21.09 18.89 19.62
C PHE A 1030 21.41 20.38 19.76
N SER A 1031 21.23 21.13 18.67
CA SER A 1031 21.38 22.59 18.65
C SER A 1031 20.06 23.27 19.02
N ALA A 1032 19.93 23.65 20.29
CA ALA A 1032 18.81 24.46 20.79
C ALA A 1032 18.66 25.79 20.03
N GLU A 1033 19.75 26.42 19.59
CA GLU A 1033 19.71 27.64 18.79
C GLU A 1033 19.07 27.41 17.41
N ALA A 1034 19.43 26.30 16.73
CA ALA A 1034 18.80 25.92 15.47
C ALA A 1034 17.30 25.57 15.66
N HIS A 1035 16.94 24.97 16.80
CA HIS A 1035 15.55 24.71 17.15
C HIS A 1035 14.76 26.01 17.40
N ARG A 1036 15.31 26.95 18.16
CA ARG A 1036 14.72 28.28 18.40
C ARG A 1036 14.46 29.02 17.09
N LYS A 1037 15.42 28.99 16.16
CA LYS A 1037 15.26 29.56 14.81
C LYS A 1037 14.05 28.97 14.07
N HIS A 1038 13.80 27.67 14.20
CA HIS A 1038 12.61 27.01 13.63
C HIS A 1038 11.31 27.37 14.37
N ILE A 1039 11.33 27.52 15.70
CA ILE A 1039 10.17 27.97 16.49
C ILE A 1039 9.78 29.41 16.14
N MET A 1040 10.76 30.28 15.89
CA MET A 1040 10.54 31.68 15.48
C MET A 1040 10.26 31.85 13.98
N GLY A 1041 10.21 30.76 13.20
CA GLY A 1041 9.96 30.80 11.76
C GLY A 1041 11.10 31.37 10.91
N GLN A 1042 12.30 31.54 11.47
CA GLN A 1042 13.47 32.08 10.76
C GLN A 1042 13.81 31.25 9.52
N ASN A 1043 13.66 29.93 9.59
CA ASN A 1043 13.85 29.02 8.45
C ASN A 1043 12.90 29.30 7.26
N VAL A 1044 11.76 29.95 7.49
CA VAL A 1044 10.85 30.43 6.43
C VAL A 1044 11.32 31.78 5.89
N ALA A 1045 11.87 32.66 6.75
CA ALA A 1045 12.48 33.92 6.34
C ALA A 1045 13.72 33.69 5.46
N ASP A 1046 14.63 32.83 5.90
CA ASP A 1046 15.86 32.46 5.19
C ASP A 1046 15.55 31.90 3.79
N TYR A 1047 14.54 31.02 3.70
CA TYR A 1047 14.08 30.46 2.43
C TYR A 1047 13.32 31.47 1.53
N MET A 1048 12.63 32.45 2.13
CA MET A 1048 12.08 33.59 1.37
C MET A 1048 13.20 34.45 0.78
N CYS A 1049 14.25 34.76 1.54
CA CYS A 1049 15.41 35.50 1.05
C CYS A 1049 16.13 34.74 -0.07
N TYR A 1050 16.38 33.44 0.10
CA TYR A 1050 16.96 32.58 -0.93
C TYR A 1050 16.16 32.63 -2.25
N LEU A 1051 14.83 32.50 -2.19
CA LEU A 1051 13.99 32.60 -3.38
C LEU A 1051 13.92 34.01 -3.98
N ILE A 1052 14.07 35.07 -3.19
CA ILE A 1052 14.19 36.45 -3.72
C ILE A 1052 15.48 36.61 -4.54
N GLU A 1053 16.56 35.93 -4.17
CA GLU A 1053 17.86 36.00 -4.85
C GLU A 1053 17.94 35.08 -6.08
N GLU A 1054 17.31 33.90 -6.07
CA GLU A 1054 17.43 32.89 -7.14
C GLU A 1054 16.23 32.78 -8.09
N ASP A 1055 14.98 32.93 -7.62
CA ASP A 1055 13.77 32.82 -8.46
C ASP A 1055 12.63 33.71 -7.93
N GLU A 1056 12.67 34.97 -8.35
CA GLU A 1056 11.69 36.00 -7.95
C GLU A 1056 10.24 35.64 -8.33
N ASP A 1057 10.03 34.79 -9.36
CA ASP A 1057 8.70 34.39 -9.81
C ASP A 1057 8.16 33.18 -9.02
N ALA A 1058 9.02 32.23 -8.63
CA ALA A 1058 8.69 31.23 -7.60
C ALA A 1058 8.38 31.91 -6.26
N TYR A 1059 9.16 32.92 -5.86
CA TYR A 1059 8.89 33.73 -4.68
C TYR A 1059 7.49 34.38 -4.74
N LYS A 1060 7.18 35.14 -5.80
CA LYS A 1060 5.85 35.77 -6.00
C LYS A 1060 4.72 34.74 -5.94
N LYS A 1061 4.90 33.58 -6.59
CA LYS A 1061 3.91 32.50 -6.65
C LYS A 1061 3.65 31.88 -5.27
N GLN A 1062 4.70 31.52 -4.54
CA GLN A 1062 4.62 30.78 -3.28
C GLN A 1062 4.33 31.68 -2.06
N PHE A 1063 4.80 32.93 -2.07
CA PHE A 1063 4.71 33.86 -0.94
C PHE A 1063 3.79 35.07 -1.17
N SER A 1064 2.98 35.06 -2.23
CA SER A 1064 1.93 36.06 -2.54
C SER A 1064 1.08 36.52 -1.34
N GLN A 1065 0.76 35.64 -0.38
CA GLN A 1065 0.03 36.02 0.83
C GLN A 1065 0.86 36.80 1.87
N TYR A 1066 2.17 36.52 1.94
CA TYR A 1066 3.12 37.25 2.81
C TYR A 1066 3.40 38.65 2.25
N MET A 1067 3.59 38.78 0.93
CA MET A 1067 3.82 40.08 0.27
C MET A 1067 2.76 41.16 0.60
N ASN A 1068 1.55 40.74 0.98
CA ASN A 1068 0.44 41.62 1.37
C ASN A 1068 0.34 41.88 2.90
N ASN A 1069 1.14 41.22 3.74
CA ASN A 1069 0.97 41.19 5.20
C ASN A 1069 2.27 41.31 6.04
N GLY A 1070 3.47 41.09 5.48
CA GLY A 1070 4.75 41.24 6.20
C GLY A 1070 5.98 40.81 5.40
N THR A 1071 7.14 41.41 5.68
CA THR A 1071 8.45 41.05 5.12
C THR A 1071 9.13 39.93 5.92
N PRO A 1072 10.18 39.25 5.37
CA PRO A 1072 10.92 38.20 6.07
C PRO A 1072 11.40 38.63 7.47
N ASP A 1073 11.96 39.84 7.59
CA ASP A 1073 12.55 40.38 8.82
C ASP A 1073 11.55 40.49 9.98
N MET A 1074 10.25 40.59 9.69
CA MET A 1074 9.20 40.76 10.69
C MET A 1074 8.70 39.44 11.29
N MET A 1075 9.18 38.27 10.83
CA MET A 1075 8.64 36.97 11.30
C MET A 1075 8.98 36.66 12.76
N GLU A 1076 10.21 36.88 13.24
CA GLU A 1076 10.53 36.63 14.65
C GLU A 1076 9.69 37.54 15.58
N GLU A 1077 9.48 38.81 15.20
CA GLU A 1077 8.61 39.73 15.97
C GLU A 1077 7.14 39.30 15.97
N MET A 1078 6.62 38.83 14.83
CA MET A 1078 5.25 38.30 14.73
C MET A 1078 5.04 37.11 15.66
N TYR A 1079 5.97 36.14 15.70
CA TYR A 1079 5.85 34.97 16.58
C TYR A 1079 6.08 35.32 18.07
N LYS A 1080 7.05 36.18 18.40
CA LYS A 1080 7.22 36.73 19.77
C LYS A 1080 5.93 37.39 20.27
N THR A 1081 5.31 38.23 19.44
CA THR A 1081 4.04 38.91 19.76
C THR A 1081 2.90 37.91 19.97
N ALA A 1082 2.82 36.86 19.14
CA ALA A 1082 1.83 35.81 19.28
C ALA A 1082 2.00 34.98 20.55
N HIS A 1083 3.24 34.63 20.92
CA HIS A 1083 3.51 33.90 22.16
C HIS A 1083 3.09 34.70 23.41
N ALA A 1084 3.30 36.02 23.42
CA ALA A 1084 2.81 36.90 24.48
C ALA A 1084 1.27 36.96 24.51
N ALA A 1085 0.62 37.23 23.38
CA ALA A 1085 -0.83 37.36 23.30
C ALA A 1085 -1.59 36.06 23.64
N ILE A 1086 -1.01 34.89 23.31
CA ILE A 1086 -1.54 33.57 23.69
C ILE A 1086 -1.43 33.33 25.20
N ARG A 1087 -0.35 33.81 25.84
CA ARG A 1087 -0.17 33.74 27.30
C ARG A 1087 -1.10 34.70 28.04
N GLU A 1088 -1.41 35.87 27.47
CA GLU A 1088 -2.32 36.87 28.05
C GLU A 1088 -3.80 36.42 28.02
N ASN A 1089 -4.29 35.86 26.91
CA ASN A 1089 -5.69 35.45 26.77
C ASN A 1089 -5.88 34.18 25.91
N PRO A 1090 -5.73 32.97 26.48
CA PRO A 1090 -5.88 31.72 25.73
C PRO A 1090 -7.35 31.31 25.43
N VAL A 1091 -8.34 32.07 25.92
CA VAL A 1091 -9.73 31.61 26.04
C VAL A 1091 -10.50 31.68 24.72
N TYR A 1092 -11.26 30.63 24.40
CA TYR A 1092 -12.11 30.59 23.22
C TYR A 1092 -13.48 31.24 23.46
N GLU A 1093 -13.61 32.52 23.08
CA GLU A 1093 -14.93 33.11 22.88
C GLU A 1093 -15.67 32.44 21.71
N LYS A 1094 -16.76 31.72 22.03
CA LYS A 1094 -17.74 31.26 21.02
C LYS A 1094 -18.37 32.47 20.35
N LYS A 1095 -18.01 32.73 19.09
CA LYS A 1095 -18.72 33.73 18.25
C LYS A 1095 -20.23 33.43 18.31
N PRO A 1096 -21.11 34.44 18.51
CA PRO A 1096 -22.55 34.21 18.50
C PRO A 1096 -22.96 33.58 17.17
N LYS A 1097 -23.81 32.55 17.22
CA LYS A 1097 -24.34 31.86 16.03
C LYS A 1097 -25.11 32.88 15.18
N LYS A 1098 -24.46 33.48 14.18
CA LYS A 1098 -25.19 34.15 13.09
C LYS A 1098 -26.11 33.10 12.46
N GLU A 1099 -27.40 33.42 12.35
CA GLU A 1099 -28.32 32.65 11.50
C GLU A 1099 -27.96 32.84 10.03
N VAL A 1100 -26.89 32.17 9.61
CA VAL A 1100 -26.57 32.01 8.20
C VAL A 1100 -27.65 31.09 7.63
N LYS A 1101 -28.73 31.69 7.11
CA LYS A 1101 -29.66 31.04 6.19
C LYS A 1101 -28.88 30.60 4.95
N LYS A 1102 -28.22 29.44 5.04
CA LYS A 1102 -27.50 28.80 3.95
C LYS A 1102 -28.48 28.69 2.78
N LYS A 1103 -28.25 29.45 1.70
CA LYS A 1103 -28.91 29.21 0.40
C LYS A 1103 -28.41 27.86 -0.12
N ARG A 1104 -29.03 26.80 0.37
CA ARG A 1104 -28.75 25.42 0.01
C ARG A 1104 -29.20 25.23 -1.44
N TRP A 1105 -28.26 25.16 -2.38
CA TRP A 1105 -28.52 24.88 -3.80
C TRP A 1105 -28.92 23.42 -4.07
N ASN A 1106 -29.57 22.77 -3.09
CA ASN A 1106 -30.26 21.50 -3.29
C ASN A 1106 -31.70 21.84 -3.66
N ARG A 1107 -32.16 21.42 -4.84
CA ARG A 1107 -33.59 21.46 -5.20
C ARG A 1107 -34.42 20.83 -4.06
N PRO A 1108 -35.57 21.42 -3.67
CA PRO A 1108 -36.41 20.82 -2.64
C PRO A 1108 -36.81 19.39 -3.04
N LYS A 1109 -36.74 18.47 -2.06
CA LYS A 1109 -36.96 17.04 -2.27
C LYS A 1109 -38.44 16.84 -2.64
N MET A 1110 -38.73 16.54 -3.91
CA MET A 1110 -40.11 16.39 -4.41
C MET A 1110 -40.89 15.38 -3.55
N SER A 1111 -42.12 15.75 -3.19
CA SER A 1111 -43.02 14.90 -2.40
C SER A 1111 -43.40 13.62 -3.17
N LEU A 1112 -43.96 12.62 -2.48
CA LEU A 1112 -44.38 11.38 -3.13
C LEU A 1112 -45.42 11.63 -4.23
N ALA A 1113 -46.34 12.58 -4.01
CA ALA A 1113 -47.30 13.03 -5.03
C ALA A 1113 -46.58 13.67 -6.23
N GLN A 1114 -45.71 14.67 -6.01
CA GLN A 1114 -44.95 15.33 -7.08
C GLN A 1114 -44.06 14.35 -7.87
N LYS A 1115 -43.55 13.30 -7.22
CA LYS A 1115 -42.84 12.21 -7.91
C LYS A 1115 -43.77 11.39 -8.81
N LYS A 1116 -44.96 11.00 -8.32
CA LYS A 1116 -45.97 10.30 -9.12
C LYS A 1116 -46.45 11.16 -10.30
N ASP A 1117 -46.75 12.43 -10.08
CA ASP A 1117 -47.15 13.39 -11.13
C ASP A 1117 -46.05 13.56 -12.19
N ARG A 1118 -44.79 13.69 -11.77
CA ARG A 1118 -43.65 13.81 -12.70
C ARG A 1118 -43.40 12.53 -13.50
N VAL A 1119 -43.68 11.35 -12.93
CA VAL A 1119 -43.65 10.07 -13.65
C VAL A 1119 -44.81 9.97 -14.64
N ALA A 1120 -46.03 10.35 -14.24
CA ALA A 1120 -47.20 10.39 -15.12
C ALA A 1120 -46.99 11.36 -16.29
N GLN A 1121 -46.48 12.56 -16.03
CA GLN A 1121 -46.11 13.54 -17.06
C GLN A 1121 -45.02 12.99 -17.99
N LYS A 1122 -43.97 12.32 -17.47
CA LYS A 1122 -42.96 11.67 -18.32
C LYS A 1122 -43.56 10.57 -19.20
N LYS A 1123 -44.47 9.76 -18.66
CA LYS A 1123 -45.14 8.68 -19.41
C LYS A 1123 -46.05 9.25 -20.50
N ALA A 1124 -46.79 10.33 -20.20
CA ALA A 1124 -47.60 11.05 -21.19
C ALA A 1124 -46.75 11.76 -22.27
N SER A 1125 -45.58 12.32 -21.92
CA SER A 1125 -44.66 12.90 -22.91
C SER A 1125 -43.98 11.85 -23.78
N PHE A 1126 -43.73 10.64 -23.24
CA PHE A 1126 -43.17 9.53 -23.99
C PHE A 1126 -44.21 8.94 -24.97
N LEU A 1127 -45.45 8.75 -24.52
CA LEU A 1127 -46.56 8.35 -25.41
C LEU A 1127 -46.77 9.36 -26.54
N ARG A 1128 -46.79 10.68 -26.24
CA ARG A 1128 -46.85 11.74 -27.27
C ARG A 1128 -45.63 11.82 -28.19
N ALA A 1129 -44.49 11.26 -27.77
CA ALA A 1129 -43.31 11.13 -28.63
C ALA A 1129 -43.42 9.90 -29.54
N GLN A 1130 -44.03 8.80 -29.07
CA GLN A 1130 -44.36 7.66 -29.93
C GLN A 1130 -45.49 7.98 -30.91
N GLU A 1131 -46.52 8.72 -30.49
CA GLU A 1131 -47.60 9.19 -31.37
C GLU A 1131 -47.02 10.07 -32.51
N ARG A 1132 -46.18 11.05 -32.17
CA ARG A 1132 -45.48 11.89 -33.17
C ARG A 1132 -44.46 11.16 -34.04
N ALA A 1133 -43.96 10.01 -33.60
CA ALA A 1133 -43.07 9.13 -34.37
C ALA A 1133 -43.83 8.01 -35.12
N ALA A 1134 -45.16 8.07 -35.10
CA ALA A 1134 -46.08 7.26 -35.90
C ALA A 1134 -46.95 8.11 -36.85
N GLU A 1135 -46.97 9.44 -36.63
CA GLU A 1135 -47.50 10.46 -37.55
C GLU A 1135 -46.41 11.02 -38.51
N SER A 1136 -45.20 10.46 -38.48
CA SER A 1136 -44.03 10.81 -39.31
C SER A 1136 -43.47 9.61 -40.05
#